data_AF-A0A2H0B818-F1
#
_entry.id   AF-A0A2H0B818-F1
#
_cell.length_a   1.000
_cell.length_b   1.000
_cell.length_c   1.000
_cell.angle_alpha   90.00
_cell.angle_beta   90.00
_cell.angle_gamma   90.00
#
_symmetry.space_group_name_H-M   'P 1'
#
loop_
_entity.id
_entity.type
_entity.pdbx_description
1 polymer ?
#
loop_
_entity_poly.entity_id
_entity_poly.type
_entity_poly.pdbx_seq_one_letter_code
_entity_poly.pdbx_strand_id
1 'polypeptide(L)'
;MNAQTENLPANTNNYTRNIDSEDYNADILNELLRKEINKYRTKQKADTLTFEIILKNAADDQTVFMAQTMNATYEQSGEKSTTGKRIVFYGGSDNGDELVAKMPINKGNEIYTYGKVADDIMFKWLSDKKGLLVLNDPKYMFFGIGSALDAEHNKVYVSVVFGNYSSFNAGSTRSKELAIPFTTKKYGLERFDDKICKGCDKFRNIENLQKGLYVKEGDIYFKYNNFKALNKLLKDPSDGLVVDVVQRLQYPCEGENIINNNLVNKGVMIKRFKATKFEKKNLVKDTKEQKNKVEVLIGKLPKGITDNYELNLLIVIGNKVCRTISPSFDESGGVEYSNVIELLADTVVTGESEYIPTTENSTLEFIIPFEKNKFTYKPEDIEPLIKKLKEPDFIIKDLSIYAYSSIEGTDETNKILQKNRAESIVEALKFRQKHKIVYKITTGDNIEDFKRDIQGTEFNNMANMLISEIQEYIRKNNLAEKLEPILQQHRYSKITMKITYDIEGKKEQAFVLSRFNKSVKENNLIRALSVQKFIFRKVLKKEYTAEAVTGQEIPETPEFAGLLLNKLWLSGLLMNKLWLEKYINNDDINEEYCDKITALHNMAPDNFYITYNWYYCRILHEEFKDDKNIVDFQKEISDLYSTGLKKQTVDLLNMELQYKIIQYLDTLGTPSPLLLASFDTIRSISKLTEANWQNSLKLAYIFVNLKDYEFAANLLEPYIISDNPYDELIFSYIVICSHLPYKFGSPRFFLAMNKAKDLDKERYCKLFNKDKLTIQAFENTKVKEVYCKICSDKK
;
A
#
# COMPACT_ATOMS: atom_id res chain seq x y z
N MET A 1 -20.93 5.50 -46.41
CA MET A 1 -20.49 4.98 -47.72
C MET A 1 -19.33 4.03 -47.45
N ASN A 2 -19.49 2.78 -47.86
CA ASN A 2 -18.54 1.69 -47.66
C ASN A 2 -17.25 1.97 -48.45
N ALA A 3 -16.15 2.25 -47.76
CA ALA A 3 -14.82 2.14 -48.33
C ALA A 3 -14.33 0.70 -48.09
N GLN A 4 -14.01 0.02 -49.18
CA GLN A 4 -13.48 -1.34 -49.21
C GLN A 4 -12.16 -1.39 -48.42
N THR A 5 -12.17 -2.06 -47.28
CA THR A 5 -10.97 -2.68 -46.72
C THR A 5 -10.66 -3.90 -47.58
N GLU A 6 -9.70 -3.80 -48.49
CA GLU A 6 -9.10 -4.98 -49.10
C GLU A 6 -8.46 -5.84 -47.99
N ASN A 7 -8.93 -7.08 -47.88
CA ASN A 7 -8.37 -8.09 -46.99
C ASN A 7 -6.94 -8.43 -47.41
N LEU A 8 -5.94 -7.91 -46.70
CA LEU A 8 -4.58 -8.44 -46.75
C LEU A 8 -4.58 -9.89 -46.24
N PRO A 9 -4.02 -10.86 -46.99
CA PRO A 9 -4.05 -12.28 -46.61
C PRO A 9 -3.25 -12.55 -45.32
N ALA A 10 -3.86 -13.30 -44.41
CA ALA A 10 -3.46 -13.46 -43.02
C ALA A 10 -2.23 -14.39 -42.77
N ASN A 11 -1.30 -14.56 -43.72
CA ASN A 11 -0.20 -15.53 -43.52
C ASN A 11 1.17 -15.20 -44.17
N THR A 12 1.43 -13.96 -44.58
CA THR A 12 2.77 -13.53 -45.02
C THR A 12 3.47 -12.72 -43.94
N ASN A 13 4.67 -13.14 -43.54
CA ASN A 13 5.54 -12.36 -42.65
C ASN A 13 6.07 -11.13 -43.42
N ASN A 14 5.27 -10.06 -43.46
CA ASN A 14 5.57 -8.83 -44.18
C ASN A 14 6.84 -8.13 -43.68
N TYR A 15 7.33 -8.45 -42.48
CA TYR A 15 8.57 -7.89 -41.95
C TYR A 15 9.80 -8.34 -42.73
N THR A 16 9.84 -9.60 -43.19
CA THR A 16 10.96 -10.16 -43.97
C THR A 16 10.77 -10.00 -45.48
N ARG A 17 9.67 -9.38 -45.94
CA ARG A 17 9.43 -9.14 -47.37
C ARG A 17 10.38 -8.06 -47.88
N ASN A 18 11.08 -8.33 -48.98
CA ASN A 18 11.91 -7.35 -49.68
C ASN A 18 11.05 -6.23 -50.27
N ILE A 19 11.58 -5.01 -50.29
CA ILE A 19 10.94 -3.87 -50.94
C ILE A 19 11.31 -3.91 -52.43
N ASP A 20 10.37 -4.36 -53.25
CA ASP A 20 10.45 -4.17 -54.69
C ASP A 20 10.07 -2.72 -55.03
N SER A 21 10.92 -2.04 -55.80
CA SER A 21 10.69 -0.67 -56.23
C SER A 21 9.47 -0.54 -57.15
N GLU A 22 9.21 -1.57 -57.97
CA GLU A 22 8.11 -1.58 -58.95
C GLU A 22 6.79 -2.06 -58.34
N ASP A 23 6.83 -2.77 -57.20
CA ASP A 23 5.67 -3.26 -56.43
C ASP A 23 5.73 -2.75 -54.97
N TYR A 24 6.06 -1.47 -54.81
CA TYR A 24 6.08 -0.85 -53.48
C TYR A 24 4.67 -0.76 -52.89
N ASN A 25 4.52 -1.26 -51.67
CA ASN A 25 3.27 -1.26 -50.92
C ASN A 25 3.42 -0.42 -49.65
N ALA A 26 2.87 0.79 -49.69
CA ALA A 26 2.89 1.74 -48.59
C ALA A 26 2.19 1.18 -47.33
N ASP A 27 1.11 0.43 -47.48
CA ASP A 27 0.33 -0.11 -46.35
C ASP A 27 1.15 -1.09 -45.51
N ILE A 28 2.01 -1.88 -46.13
CA ILE A 28 2.92 -2.78 -45.42
C ILE A 28 3.86 -1.98 -44.51
N LEU A 29 4.53 -0.95 -45.04
CA LEU A 29 5.46 -0.13 -44.25
C LEU A 29 4.71 0.64 -43.14
N ASN A 30 3.57 1.24 -43.48
CA ASN A 30 2.76 2.02 -42.55
C ASN A 30 2.27 1.15 -41.37
N GLU A 31 1.83 -0.09 -41.65
CA GLU A 31 1.40 -1.03 -40.60
C GLU A 31 2.55 -1.50 -39.71
N LEU A 32 3.75 -1.74 -40.27
CA LEU A 32 4.93 -2.06 -39.46
C LEU A 32 5.33 -0.90 -38.55
N LEU A 33 5.35 0.33 -39.08
CA LEU A 33 5.64 1.52 -38.29
C LEU A 33 4.60 1.75 -37.19
N ARG A 34 3.31 1.58 -37.49
CA ARG A 34 2.24 1.61 -36.47
C ARG A 34 2.52 0.64 -35.33
N LYS A 35 2.88 -0.61 -35.66
CA LYS A 35 3.18 -1.64 -34.67
C LYS A 35 4.40 -1.28 -33.83
N GLU A 36 5.49 -0.85 -34.44
CA GLU A 36 6.72 -0.49 -33.72
C GLU A 36 6.55 0.78 -32.86
N ILE A 37 5.83 1.81 -33.33
CA ILE A 37 5.50 3.00 -32.53
C ILE A 37 4.70 2.61 -31.28
N ASN A 38 3.64 1.82 -31.43
CA ASN A 38 2.81 1.42 -30.30
C ASN A 38 3.52 0.43 -29.35
N LYS A 39 4.37 -0.44 -29.88
CA LYS A 39 5.25 -1.32 -29.09
C LYS A 39 6.25 -0.52 -28.27
N TYR A 40 6.87 0.51 -28.86
CA TYR A 40 7.73 1.44 -28.13
C TYR A 40 6.97 2.17 -27.02
N ARG A 41 5.82 2.77 -27.32
CA ARG A 41 5.01 3.49 -26.32
C ARG A 41 4.57 2.60 -25.17
N THR A 42 4.15 1.37 -25.46
CA THR A 42 3.80 0.36 -24.43
C THR A 42 5.00 0.05 -23.53
N LYS A 43 6.21 -0.11 -24.09
CA LYS A 43 7.44 -0.31 -23.31
C LYS A 43 7.76 0.89 -22.41
N GLN A 44 7.41 2.11 -22.83
CA GLN A 44 7.52 3.34 -22.03
C GLN A 44 6.34 3.55 -21.07
N LYS A 45 5.43 2.57 -20.95
CA LYS A 45 4.18 2.65 -20.16
C LYS A 45 3.23 3.76 -20.61
N ALA A 46 3.40 4.32 -21.81
CA ALA A 46 2.50 5.29 -22.42
C ALA A 46 1.33 4.58 -23.11
N ASP A 47 0.24 5.32 -23.31
CA ASP A 47 -0.94 4.83 -24.06
C ASP A 47 -0.63 4.65 -25.54
N THR A 48 -1.26 3.65 -26.15
CA THR A 48 -1.18 3.39 -27.60
C THR A 48 -1.96 4.45 -28.38
N LEU A 49 -1.53 4.68 -29.62
CA LEU A 49 -2.15 5.61 -30.55
C LEU A 49 -3.16 4.88 -31.44
N THR A 50 -4.26 5.58 -31.74
CA THR A 50 -5.34 5.12 -32.64
C THR A 50 -5.23 5.83 -33.98
N PHE A 51 -5.51 5.12 -35.07
CA PHE A 51 -5.47 5.69 -36.42
C PHE A 51 -6.61 6.70 -36.63
N GLU A 52 -6.31 7.83 -37.28
CA GLU A 52 -7.30 8.83 -37.67
C GLU A 52 -7.12 9.32 -39.11
N ILE A 53 -8.23 9.36 -39.85
CA ILE A 53 -8.22 9.62 -41.30
C ILE A 53 -7.77 11.04 -41.67
N ILE A 54 -8.15 12.03 -40.87
CA ILE A 54 -7.76 13.43 -41.10
C ILE A 54 -6.24 13.59 -41.00
N LEU A 55 -5.63 12.92 -40.01
CA LEU A 55 -4.18 12.92 -39.82
C LEU A 55 -3.47 12.10 -40.91
N LYS A 56 -4.08 11.01 -41.36
CA LYS A 56 -3.57 10.20 -42.50
C LYS A 56 -3.51 11.02 -43.77
N ASN A 57 -4.57 11.75 -44.11
CA ASN A 57 -4.59 12.59 -45.30
C ASN A 57 -3.50 13.67 -45.26
N ALA A 58 -3.28 14.29 -44.09
CA ALA A 58 -2.19 15.25 -43.90
C ALA A 58 -0.80 14.59 -44.03
N ALA A 59 -0.62 13.36 -43.55
CA ALA A 59 0.61 12.61 -43.65
C ALA A 59 0.92 12.16 -45.09
N ASP A 60 -0.07 11.63 -45.80
CA ASP A 60 0.05 11.23 -47.21
C ASP A 60 0.43 12.42 -48.09
N ASP A 61 -0.24 13.56 -47.89
CA ASP A 61 0.06 14.80 -48.60
C ASP A 61 1.51 15.24 -48.40
N GLN A 62 1.98 15.22 -47.15
CA GLN A 62 3.38 15.55 -46.85
C GLN A 62 4.34 14.57 -47.50
N THR A 63 4.03 13.29 -47.45
CA THR A 63 4.90 12.27 -48.00
C THR A 63 5.01 12.36 -49.52
N VAL A 64 3.91 12.58 -50.23
CA VAL A 64 3.94 12.80 -51.68
C VAL A 64 4.76 14.04 -52.01
N PHE A 65 4.58 15.13 -51.27
CA PHE A 65 5.37 16.35 -51.46
C PHE A 65 6.88 16.11 -51.24
N MET A 66 7.24 15.41 -50.17
CA MET A 66 8.65 15.10 -49.87
C MET A 66 9.28 14.18 -50.92
N ALA A 67 8.52 13.19 -51.41
CA ALA A 67 8.96 12.28 -52.45
C ALA A 67 9.18 13.00 -53.79
N GLN A 68 8.26 13.89 -54.18
CA GLN A 68 8.36 14.69 -55.41
C GLN A 68 9.50 15.71 -55.37
N THR A 69 9.71 16.35 -54.22
CA THR A 69 10.79 17.33 -54.05
C THR A 69 12.11 16.69 -53.63
N MET A 70 12.12 15.37 -53.40
CA MET A 70 13.24 14.58 -52.91
C MET A 70 13.89 15.18 -51.64
N ASN A 71 13.09 15.83 -50.81
CA ASN A 71 13.53 16.55 -49.62
C ASN A 71 12.70 16.16 -48.40
N ALA A 72 13.37 15.69 -47.35
CA ALA A 72 12.71 15.35 -46.09
C ALA A 72 12.57 16.64 -45.26
N THR A 73 11.36 17.19 -45.23
CA THR A 73 11.05 18.48 -44.62
C THR A 73 9.72 18.41 -43.88
N TYR A 74 9.52 19.30 -42.89
CA TYR A 74 8.23 19.49 -42.22
C TYR A 74 7.35 20.53 -42.93
N GLU A 75 7.99 21.39 -43.75
CA GLU A 75 7.37 22.54 -44.39
C GLU A 75 7.04 22.27 -45.86
N GLN A 76 5.90 22.82 -46.31
CA GLN A 76 5.52 22.97 -47.71
C GLN A 76 5.27 24.46 -48.04
N SER A 77 4.38 24.76 -48.98
CA SER A 77 3.99 26.10 -49.40
C SER A 77 2.48 26.37 -49.21
N GLY A 78 2.09 27.64 -49.32
CA GLY A 78 0.68 28.06 -49.37
C GLY A 78 -0.18 27.67 -48.15
N GLU A 79 -1.38 27.16 -48.44
CA GLU A 79 -2.37 26.72 -47.44
C GLU A 79 -1.99 25.41 -46.74
N LYS A 80 -0.89 24.77 -47.15
CA LYS A 80 -0.37 23.50 -46.61
C LYS A 80 1.03 23.66 -45.99
N SER A 81 1.45 24.91 -45.75
CA SER A 81 2.86 25.19 -45.45
C SER A 81 3.39 24.50 -44.20
N THR A 82 2.58 24.37 -43.15
CA THR A 82 2.97 23.68 -41.90
C THR A 82 2.10 22.43 -41.67
N THR A 83 2.53 21.53 -40.77
CA THR A 83 1.72 20.35 -40.37
C THR A 83 0.30 20.74 -39.97
N GLY A 84 0.15 21.72 -39.07
CA GLY A 84 -1.17 22.19 -38.64
C GLY A 84 -2.02 22.71 -39.80
N LYS A 85 -1.42 23.44 -40.75
CA LYS A 85 -2.14 23.89 -41.94
C LYS A 85 -2.59 22.75 -42.84
N ARG A 86 -1.81 21.67 -42.97
CA ARG A 86 -2.24 20.46 -43.69
C ARG A 86 -3.42 19.79 -43.00
N ILE A 87 -3.40 19.68 -41.67
CA ILE A 87 -4.53 19.13 -40.90
C ILE A 87 -5.79 20.00 -41.14
N VAL A 88 -5.66 21.33 -41.10
CA VAL A 88 -6.76 22.26 -41.43
C VAL A 88 -7.29 22.07 -42.84
N PHE A 89 -6.41 21.92 -43.84
CA PHE A 89 -6.80 21.69 -45.24
C PHE A 89 -7.68 20.44 -45.38
N TYR A 90 -7.41 19.39 -44.59
CA TYR A 90 -8.19 18.15 -44.57
C TYR A 90 -9.34 18.14 -43.55
N GLY A 91 -9.75 19.31 -43.05
CA GLY A 91 -10.95 19.47 -42.21
C GLY A 91 -10.73 19.37 -40.70
N GLY A 92 -9.49 19.26 -40.24
CA GLY A 92 -9.14 19.30 -38.82
C GLY A 92 -8.83 20.71 -38.30
N SER A 93 -8.12 20.76 -37.18
CA SER A 93 -7.56 21.99 -36.60
C SER A 93 -6.06 22.08 -36.90
N ASP A 94 -5.44 23.20 -36.56
CA ASP A 94 -3.99 23.38 -36.64
C ASP A 94 -3.22 22.72 -35.48
N ASN A 95 -3.88 21.89 -34.66
CA ASN A 95 -3.26 21.17 -33.55
C ASN A 95 -2.78 19.79 -33.99
N GLY A 96 -1.46 19.61 -34.02
CA GLY A 96 -0.80 18.34 -34.29
C GLY A 96 0.71 18.54 -34.38
N ASP A 97 1.45 17.43 -34.40
CA ASP A 97 2.89 17.42 -34.61
C ASP A 97 3.25 16.30 -35.58
N GLU A 98 4.48 16.28 -36.05
CA GLU A 98 4.87 15.41 -37.16
C GLU A 98 6.28 14.92 -36.99
N LEU A 99 6.50 13.66 -37.36
CA LEU A 99 7.82 13.09 -37.57
C LEU A 99 7.96 12.70 -39.04
N VAL A 100 9.07 13.13 -39.64
CA VAL A 100 9.39 12.76 -41.02
C VAL A 100 10.64 11.91 -41.08
N ALA A 101 10.70 11.01 -42.06
CA ALA A 101 11.88 10.21 -42.34
C ALA A 101 12.11 10.06 -43.85
N LYS A 102 13.38 9.79 -44.17
CA LYS A 102 13.85 9.42 -45.50
C LYS A 102 14.82 8.28 -45.31
N MET A 103 14.62 7.17 -46.02
CA MET A 103 15.44 5.98 -45.91
C MET A 103 15.67 5.36 -47.29
N PRO A 104 16.91 4.92 -47.63
CA PRO A 104 17.11 4.11 -48.82
C PRO A 104 16.39 2.76 -48.69
N ILE A 105 15.94 2.21 -49.81
CA ILE A 105 15.33 0.87 -49.86
C ILE A 105 16.30 -0.23 -50.33
N ASN A 106 17.53 0.16 -50.69
CA ASN A 106 18.59 -0.73 -51.11
C ASN A 106 19.98 -0.14 -50.75
N LYS A 107 21.02 -0.97 -50.82
CA LYS A 107 22.42 -0.54 -50.78
C LYS A 107 23.24 -1.36 -51.77
N GLY A 108 23.56 -0.76 -52.92
CA GLY A 108 24.14 -1.51 -54.03
C GLY A 108 23.15 -2.56 -54.52
N ASN A 109 23.56 -3.84 -54.54
CA ASN A 109 22.70 -4.95 -54.97
C ASN A 109 21.84 -5.54 -53.83
N GLU A 110 22.03 -5.09 -52.60
CA GLU A 110 21.26 -5.58 -51.44
C GLU A 110 19.94 -4.80 -51.34
N ILE A 111 18.83 -5.47 -51.61
CA ILE A 111 17.47 -4.93 -51.42
C ILE A 111 17.09 -5.08 -49.95
N TYR A 112 16.59 -4.01 -49.34
CA TYR A 112 16.15 -4.04 -47.95
C TYR A 112 14.75 -4.63 -47.80
N THR A 113 14.48 -5.20 -46.64
CA THR A 113 13.13 -5.61 -46.26
C THR A 113 12.33 -4.45 -45.69
N TYR A 114 11.00 -4.57 -45.72
CA TYR A 114 10.11 -3.62 -45.04
C TYR A 114 10.42 -3.51 -43.55
N GLY A 115 10.73 -4.63 -42.88
CA GLY A 115 11.11 -4.65 -41.47
C GLY A 115 12.39 -3.88 -41.19
N LYS A 116 13.43 -4.08 -42.00
CA LYS A 116 14.69 -3.33 -41.88
C LYS A 116 14.47 -1.82 -42.01
N VAL A 117 13.70 -1.40 -43.02
CA VAL A 117 13.43 0.03 -43.25
C VAL A 117 12.60 0.62 -42.10
N ALA A 118 11.61 -0.11 -41.57
CA ALA A 118 10.85 0.31 -40.41
C ALA A 118 11.74 0.49 -39.17
N ASP A 119 12.66 -0.45 -38.92
CA ASP A 119 13.61 -0.38 -37.80
C ASP A 119 14.58 0.79 -37.94
N ASP A 120 15.11 1.02 -39.15
CA ASP A 120 16.02 2.13 -39.43
C ASP A 120 15.32 3.49 -39.22
N ILE A 121 14.03 3.59 -39.58
CA ILE A 121 13.20 4.78 -39.33
C ILE A 121 12.97 4.98 -37.83
N MET A 122 12.59 3.92 -37.11
CA MET A 122 12.40 3.98 -35.67
C MET A 122 13.70 4.36 -34.95
N PHE A 123 14.84 3.77 -35.34
CA PHE A 123 16.15 4.12 -34.81
C PHE A 123 16.47 5.61 -35.03
N LYS A 124 16.18 6.15 -36.21
CA LYS A 124 16.35 7.58 -36.50
C LYS A 124 15.53 8.45 -35.56
N TRP A 125 14.23 8.17 -35.37
CA TRP A 125 13.40 8.98 -34.48
C TRP A 125 13.78 8.82 -33.01
N LEU A 126 14.19 7.64 -32.57
CA LEU A 126 14.65 7.41 -31.20
C LEU A 126 16.02 8.00 -30.90
N SER A 127 16.81 8.28 -31.93
CA SER A 127 18.11 8.95 -31.81
C SER A 127 18.01 10.48 -31.88
N ASP A 128 16.86 11.03 -32.29
CA ASP A 128 16.62 12.47 -32.42
C ASP A 128 15.82 13.04 -31.25
N LYS A 129 16.12 14.28 -30.87
CA LYS A 129 15.44 14.97 -29.77
C LYS A 129 13.95 15.18 -30.07
N LYS A 130 13.58 15.58 -31.29
CA LYS A 130 12.16 15.78 -31.64
C LYS A 130 11.42 14.45 -31.62
N GLY A 131 12.02 13.40 -32.19
CA GLY A 131 11.43 12.06 -32.18
C GLY A 131 11.15 11.54 -30.77
N LEU A 132 12.11 11.67 -29.84
CA LEU A 132 11.90 11.30 -28.43
C LEU A 132 10.80 12.13 -27.76
N LEU A 133 10.72 13.43 -28.03
CA LEU A 133 9.68 14.30 -27.45
C LEU A 133 8.30 13.89 -27.94
N VAL A 134 8.11 13.73 -29.25
CA VAL A 134 6.80 13.40 -29.85
C VAL A 134 6.35 11.99 -29.49
N LEU A 135 7.24 10.99 -29.60
CA LEU A 135 6.89 9.60 -29.33
C LEU A 135 6.53 9.34 -27.86
N ASN A 136 7.08 10.11 -26.93
CA ASN A 136 6.79 9.99 -25.50
C ASN A 136 5.74 10.97 -24.98
N ASP A 137 5.25 11.89 -25.81
CA ASP A 137 4.25 12.85 -25.36
C ASP A 137 2.91 12.14 -25.08
N PRO A 138 2.41 12.18 -23.83
CA PRO A 138 1.16 11.52 -23.46
C PRO A 138 -0.08 12.26 -23.98
N LYS A 139 0.05 13.49 -24.48
CA LYS A 139 -1.10 14.24 -25.02
C LYS A 139 -1.58 13.71 -26.35
N TYR A 140 -0.75 12.96 -27.09
CA TYR A 140 -1.12 12.39 -28.38
C TYR A 140 -1.84 11.05 -28.18
N MET A 141 -2.96 10.90 -28.87
CA MET A 141 -3.84 9.73 -28.83
C MET A 141 -4.11 9.19 -30.23
N PHE A 142 -3.88 10.03 -31.24
CA PHE A 142 -4.16 9.75 -32.63
C PHE A 142 -2.92 9.90 -33.49
N PHE A 143 -2.91 9.18 -34.60
CA PHE A 143 -1.88 9.34 -35.60
C PHE A 143 -2.39 9.01 -37.01
N GLY A 144 -1.68 9.47 -38.03
CA GLY A 144 -1.78 9.01 -39.41
C GLY A 144 -0.39 8.86 -40.01
N ILE A 145 -0.18 7.83 -40.84
CA ILE A 145 1.12 7.52 -41.47
C ILE A 145 0.96 7.49 -42.98
N GLY A 146 1.81 8.21 -43.69
CA GLY A 146 1.96 8.09 -45.14
C GLY A 146 3.38 7.72 -45.52
N SER A 147 3.54 6.86 -46.52
CA SER A 147 4.84 6.47 -47.09
C SER A 147 4.80 6.44 -48.62
N ALA A 148 5.86 6.91 -49.29
CA ALA A 148 5.97 6.91 -50.75
C ALA A 148 7.44 6.88 -51.19
N LEU A 149 7.71 6.28 -52.35
CA LEU A 149 9.03 6.32 -52.97
C LEU A 149 9.26 7.65 -53.70
N ASP A 150 10.51 8.09 -53.80
CA ASP A 150 10.89 9.16 -54.72
C ASP A 150 10.75 8.73 -56.19
N ALA A 151 10.83 9.73 -57.09
CA ALA A 151 10.78 9.52 -58.54
C ALA A 151 11.89 8.58 -59.08
N GLU A 152 12.98 8.39 -58.32
CA GLU A 152 14.06 7.47 -58.66
C GLU A 152 13.82 6.05 -58.12
N HIS A 153 12.74 5.82 -57.37
CA HIS A 153 12.42 4.59 -56.66
C HIS A 153 13.55 4.01 -55.80
N ASN A 154 14.43 4.87 -55.26
CA ASN A 154 15.60 4.46 -54.48
C ASN A 154 15.43 4.74 -52.99
N LYS A 155 14.56 5.70 -52.63
CA LYS A 155 14.34 6.09 -51.23
C LYS A 155 12.85 6.18 -50.94
N VAL A 156 12.49 5.73 -49.75
CA VAL A 156 11.17 5.96 -49.19
C VAL A 156 11.17 7.21 -48.30
N TYR A 157 10.13 8.01 -48.44
CA TYR A 157 9.80 9.13 -47.58
C TYR A 157 8.60 8.76 -46.72
N VAL A 158 8.64 9.14 -45.46
CA VAL A 158 7.59 8.82 -44.49
C VAL A 158 7.23 10.08 -43.71
N SER A 159 5.94 10.31 -43.51
CA SER A 159 5.41 11.27 -42.56
C SER A 159 4.48 10.53 -41.60
N VAL A 160 4.63 10.83 -40.31
CA VAL A 160 3.68 10.44 -39.26
C VAL A 160 3.18 11.71 -38.60
N VAL A 161 1.88 11.98 -38.74
CA VAL A 161 1.22 13.11 -38.10
C VAL A 161 0.52 12.62 -36.84
N PHE A 162 0.83 13.23 -35.70
CA PHE A 162 0.30 12.92 -34.37
C PHE A 162 -0.72 13.98 -33.95
N GLY A 163 -1.77 13.54 -33.25
CA GLY A 163 -2.86 14.41 -32.82
C GLY A 163 -3.60 13.90 -31.60
N ASN A 164 -4.63 14.65 -31.21
CA ASN A 164 -5.55 14.32 -30.12
C ASN A 164 -6.94 14.90 -30.42
N TYR A 165 -7.88 14.90 -29.47
CA TYR A 165 -9.22 15.41 -29.73
C TYR A 165 -9.26 16.90 -30.13
N SER A 166 -8.24 17.68 -29.78
CA SER A 166 -8.13 19.07 -30.25
C SER A 166 -7.72 19.18 -31.72
N SER A 167 -7.30 18.09 -32.38
CA SER A 167 -6.99 18.03 -33.81
C SER A 167 -8.24 18.04 -34.71
N PHE A 168 -9.42 17.82 -34.14
CA PHE A 168 -10.70 17.91 -34.86
C PHE A 168 -11.28 19.33 -34.78
N ASN A 169 -12.03 19.75 -35.80
CA ASN A 169 -12.61 21.10 -35.80
C ASN A 169 -13.99 21.22 -36.49
N ALA A 170 -14.67 20.10 -36.74
CA ALA A 170 -15.93 20.07 -37.49
C ALA A 170 -17.03 20.95 -36.87
N GLY A 171 -17.12 20.98 -35.53
CA GLY A 171 -18.13 21.77 -34.83
C GLY A 171 -17.92 23.29 -34.83
N SER A 172 -16.78 23.79 -35.33
CA SER A 172 -16.50 25.23 -35.39
C SER A 172 -17.50 26.00 -36.26
N THR A 173 -18.04 25.34 -37.30
CA THR A 173 -19.05 25.91 -38.21
C THR A 173 -20.44 26.04 -37.56
N ARG A 174 -20.68 25.31 -36.48
CA ARG A 174 -21.97 25.21 -35.78
C ARG A 174 -22.17 26.27 -34.70
N SER A 175 -21.27 27.25 -34.59
CA SER A 175 -21.34 28.33 -33.59
C SER A 175 -22.69 29.06 -33.54
N LYS A 176 -23.37 29.18 -34.69
CA LYS A 176 -24.69 29.83 -34.82
C LYS A 176 -25.85 29.03 -34.19
N GLU A 177 -25.65 27.76 -33.87
CA GLU A 177 -26.63 26.93 -33.15
C GLU A 177 -26.71 27.32 -31.66
N LEU A 178 -25.68 27.99 -31.13
CA LEU A 178 -25.67 28.48 -29.76
C LEU A 178 -26.39 29.84 -29.69
N ALA A 179 -27.32 29.98 -28.74
CA ALA A 179 -27.94 31.27 -28.45
C ALA A 179 -26.90 32.36 -28.12
N ILE A 180 -25.79 31.96 -27.49
CA ILE A 180 -24.62 32.80 -27.23
C ILE A 180 -23.40 32.09 -27.83
N PRO A 181 -22.95 32.52 -29.02
CA PRO A 181 -21.82 31.88 -29.69
C PRO A 181 -20.51 32.13 -28.95
N PHE A 182 -19.59 31.17 -29.05
CA PHE A 182 -18.22 31.35 -28.55
C PHE A 182 -17.52 32.52 -29.26
N THR A 183 -16.55 33.12 -28.58
CA THR A 183 -15.85 34.30 -29.11
C THR A 183 -14.91 33.89 -30.23
N THR A 184 -15.07 34.46 -31.42
CA THR A 184 -14.17 34.26 -32.58
C THR A 184 -13.09 35.34 -32.70
N LYS A 185 -13.27 36.49 -32.03
CA LYS A 185 -12.30 37.60 -32.04
C LYS A 185 -11.07 37.22 -31.20
N LYS A 186 -9.88 37.29 -31.79
CA LYS A 186 -8.62 36.99 -31.09
C LYS A 186 -8.24 38.01 -30.01
N TYR A 187 -8.79 39.23 -30.03
CA TYR A 187 -8.40 40.35 -29.15
C TYR A 187 -6.89 40.62 -29.07
N GLY A 188 -6.16 40.35 -30.15
CA GLY A 188 -4.69 40.47 -30.19
C GLY A 188 -3.96 39.39 -29.40
N LEU A 189 -4.66 38.33 -28.97
CA LEU A 189 -4.08 37.16 -28.35
C LEU A 189 -3.62 36.16 -29.41
N GLU A 190 -2.47 35.56 -29.12
CA GLU A 190 -1.81 34.55 -29.93
C GLU A 190 -1.65 33.27 -29.11
N ARG A 191 -1.34 32.18 -29.82
CA ARG A 191 -1.16 30.86 -29.22
C ARG A 191 0.06 30.80 -28.33
N PHE A 192 0.16 29.71 -27.59
CA PHE A 192 1.30 29.37 -26.76
C PHE A 192 2.64 29.49 -27.51
N ASP A 193 3.68 29.94 -26.79
CA ASP A 193 5.06 30.03 -27.25
C ASP A 193 5.99 29.60 -26.12
N ASP A 194 6.82 28.58 -26.36
CA ASP A 194 7.70 27.99 -25.33
C ASP A 194 8.64 29.02 -24.68
N LYS A 195 9.17 29.98 -25.45
CA LYS A 195 10.17 30.92 -24.94
C LYS A 195 9.53 31.97 -24.04
N ILE A 196 8.37 32.50 -24.46
CA ILE A 196 7.63 33.52 -23.70
C ILE A 196 6.98 32.88 -22.46
N CYS A 197 6.44 31.67 -22.60
CA CYS A 197 5.62 31.03 -21.56
C CYS A 197 6.40 30.25 -20.50
N LYS A 198 7.73 30.15 -20.61
CA LYS A 198 8.62 29.45 -19.67
C LYS A 198 8.46 29.89 -18.20
N GLY A 199 7.97 31.11 -17.95
CA GLY A 199 7.66 31.60 -16.61
C GLY A 199 6.53 30.81 -15.92
N CYS A 200 5.57 30.30 -16.69
CA CYS A 200 4.45 29.51 -16.17
C CYS A 200 4.92 28.13 -15.65
N ASP A 201 5.93 27.53 -16.26
CA ASP A 201 6.48 26.23 -15.84
C ASP A 201 7.09 26.27 -14.42
N LYS A 202 7.53 27.47 -14.00
CA LYS A 202 8.13 27.69 -12.67
C LYS A 202 7.11 28.09 -11.60
N PHE A 203 5.87 28.34 -11.99
CA PHE A 203 4.82 28.75 -11.05
C PHE A 203 4.22 27.51 -10.41
N ARG A 204 4.57 27.26 -9.14
CA ARG A 204 4.06 26.11 -8.39
C ARG A 204 2.54 26.17 -8.29
N ASN A 205 1.88 25.05 -8.60
CA ASN A 205 0.42 24.88 -8.51
C ASN A 205 -0.36 25.94 -9.31
N ILE A 206 0.12 26.27 -10.52
CA ILE A 206 -0.51 27.28 -11.38
C ILE A 206 -2.00 26.99 -11.64
N GLU A 207 -2.38 25.71 -11.71
CA GLU A 207 -3.76 25.23 -11.88
C GLU A 207 -4.71 25.74 -10.77
N ASN A 208 -4.22 26.01 -9.56
CA ASN A 208 -5.05 26.51 -8.45
C ASN A 208 -5.53 27.96 -8.67
N LEU A 209 -4.92 28.71 -9.60
CA LEU A 209 -5.38 30.07 -9.90
C LEU A 209 -6.83 30.08 -10.39
N GLN A 210 -7.27 29.04 -11.11
CA GLN A 210 -8.65 28.97 -11.59
C GLN A 210 -9.67 28.91 -10.43
N LYS A 211 -9.35 28.26 -9.30
CA LYS A 211 -10.19 28.23 -8.09
C LYS A 211 -10.43 29.61 -7.47
N GLY A 212 -9.65 30.61 -7.89
CA GLY A 212 -9.85 32.01 -7.53
C GLY A 212 -11.06 32.66 -8.21
N LEU A 213 -11.58 32.09 -9.31
CA LEU A 213 -12.72 32.63 -10.04
C LEU A 213 -14.04 32.30 -9.32
N TYR A 214 -14.90 33.30 -9.17
CA TYR A 214 -16.26 33.10 -8.66
C TYR A 214 -17.22 34.15 -9.25
N VAL A 215 -18.52 33.85 -9.24
CA VAL A 215 -19.56 34.76 -9.74
C VAL A 215 -20.44 35.24 -8.60
N LYS A 216 -20.68 36.55 -8.53
CA LYS A 216 -21.61 37.18 -7.59
C LYS A 216 -22.46 38.18 -8.35
N GLU A 217 -23.79 38.04 -8.28
CA GLU A 217 -24.75 38.96 -8.91
C GLU A 217 -24.50 39.21 -10.42
N GLY A 218 -24.04 38.18 -11.15
CA GLY A 218 -23.74 38.26 -12.59
C GLY A 218 -22.38 38.89 -12.92
N ASP A 219 -21.61 39.28 -11.91
CA ASP A 219 -20.25 39.79 -12.04
C ASP A 219 -19.23 38.68 -11.70
N ILE A 220 -18.15 38.60 -12.48
CA ILE A 220 -17.08 37.61 -12.31
C ILE A 220 -15.93 38.24 -11.55
N TYR A 221 -15.54 37.61 -10.45
CA TYR A 221 -14.45 38.04 -9.59
C TYR A 221 -13.30 37.04 -9.64
N PHE A 222 -12.11 37.53 -9.32
CA PHE A 222 -10.92 36.71 -9.11
C PHE A 222 -10.31 37.05 -7.76
N LYS A 223 -10.09 36.05 -6.91
CA LYS A 223 -9.38 36.17 -5.63
C LYS A 223 -8.15 35.27 -5.56
N TYR A 224 -7.08 35.75 -4.94
CA TYR A 224 -5.87 34.94 -4.72
C TYR A 224 -5.07 35.40 -3.50
N ASN A 225 -4.61 34.44 -2.70
CA ASN A 225 -3.95 34.68 -1.41
C ASN A 225 -2.42 34.87 -1.50
N ASN A 226 -1.82 34.73 -2.68
CA ASN A 226 -0.39 34.96 -2.90
C ASN A 226 -0.14 35.90 -4.10
N PHE A 227 -0.67 37.12 -3.97
CA PHE A 227 -0.57 38.15 -4.99
C PHE A 227 0.88 38.51 -5.36
N LYS A 228 1.84 38.41 -4.43
CA LYS A 228 3.27 38.58 -4.74
C LYS A 228 3.76 37.58 -5.79
N ALA A 229 3.38 36.31 -5.67
CA ALA A 229 3.73 35.31 -6.67
C ALA A 229 3.07 35.61 -8.01
N LEU A 230 1.78 36.00 -8.00
CA LEU A 230 1.06 36.38 -9.22
C LEU A 230 1.69 37.59 -9.93
N ASN A 231 2.11 38.62 -9.19
CA ASN A 231 2.82 39.77 -9.74
C ASN A 231 4.21 39.40 -10.30
N LYS A 232 4.89 38.41 -9.71
CA LYS A 232 6.15 37.89 -10.27
C LYS A 232 5.94 37.12 -11.58
N LEU A 233 4.76 36.52 -11.77
CA LEU A 233 4.37 35.86 -13.02
C LEU A 233 3.98 36.88 -14.10
N LEU A 234 3.12 37.85 -13.74
CA LEU A 234 2.57 38.87 -14.62
C LEU A 234 3.40 40.17 -14.56
N LYS A 235 4.63 40.13 -15.05
CA LYS A 235 5.60 41.22 -14.88
C LYS A 235 5.29 42.44 -15.76
N ASP A 236 4.86 42.20 -16.99
CA ASP A 236 4.70 43.28 -17.96
C ASP A 236 3.33 43.95 -17.83
N PRO A 237 3.21 45.26 -18.08
CA PRO A 237 1.94 45.97 -17.99
C PRO A 237 0.85 45.43 -18.92
N SER A 238 1.27 44.79 -20.02
CA SER A 238 0.37 44.08 -20.93
C SER A 238 -0.18 42.82 -20.32
N ASP A 239 0.60 42.07 -19.52
CA ASP A 239 0.30 40.77 -18.91
C ASP A 239 -1.06 40.74 -18.25
N GLY A 240 -1.66 39.57 -18.07
CA GLY A 240 -2.93 39.52 -17.37
C GLY A 240 -3.64 38.20 -17.42
N LEU A 241 -4.87 38.23 -16.92
CA LEU A 241 -5.77 37.11 -16.90
C LEU A 241 -6.95 37.36 -17.85
N VAL A 242 -7.45 36.29 -18.45
CA VAL A 242 -8.65 36.27 -19.30
C VAL A 242 -9.57 35.19 -18.75
N VAL A 243 -10.87 35.47 -18.68
CA VAL A 243 -11.88 34.46 -18.33
C VAL A 243 -12.55 33.99 -19.61
N ASP A 244 -12.65 32.68 -19.78
CA ASP A 244 -13.36 32.06 -20.89
C ASP A 244 -14.55 31.25 -20.36
N VAL A 245 -15.77 31.68 -20.73
CA VAL A 245 -17.02 31.10 -20.20
C VAL A 245 -17.49 29.99 -21.12
N VAL A 246 -17.31 28.74 -20.70
CA VAL A 246 -17.66 27.54 -21.48
C VAL A 246 -19.04 27.06 -21.08
N GLN A 247 -19.91 26.78 -22.05
CA GLN A 247 -21.31 26.42 -21.81
C GLN A 247 -21.53 24.91 -22.01
N ARG A 248 -22.40 24.28 -21.20
CA ARG A 248 -22.81 22.87 -21.39
C ARG A 248 -23.37 22.59 -22.78
N LEU A 249 -24.05 23.57 -23.38
CA LEU A 249 -24.61 23.50 -24.73
C LEU A 249 -23.55 23.34 -25.84
N GLN A 250 -22.28 23.64 -25.57
CA GLN A 250 -21.19 23.41 -26.51
C GLN A 250 -20.83 21.92 -26.65
N TYR A 251 -21.32 21.06 -25.76
CA TYR A 251 -21.03 19.63 -25.74
C TYR A 251 -22.32 18.81 -25.91
N PRO A 252 -23.11 19.02 -26.99
CA PRO A 252 -24.40 18.34 -27.14
C PRO A 252 -24.22 16.82 -27.16
N CYS A 253 -25.22 16.09 -26.64
CA CYS A 253 -25.20 14.63 -26.65
C CYS A 253 -25.20 14.05 -28.06
N GLU A 254 -25.86 14.73 -28.99
CA GLU A 254 -25.88 14.36 -30.39
C GLU A 254 -24.93 15.24 -31.21
N GLY A 255 -24.17 14.59 -32.10
CA GLY A 255 -23.23 15.23 -33.00
C GLY A 255 -21.96 15.75 -32.35
N GLU A 256 -21.21 16.54 -33.13
CA GLU A 256 -19.91 17.10 -32.74
C GLU A 256 -20.01 18.17 -31.64
N ASN A 257 -18.92 18.35 -30.90
CA ASN A 257 -18.80 19.46 -29.94
C ASN A 257 -18.71 20.80 -30.67
N ILE A 258 -19.52 21.78 -30.26
CA ILE A 258 -19.61 23.11 -30.86
C ILE A 258 -18.51 24.00 -30.26
N ILE A 259 -17.28 23.70 -30.66
CA ILE A 259 -16.05 24.39 -30.26
C ILE A 259 -15.20 24.69 -31.50
N ASN A 260 -14.25 25.62 -31.38
CA ASN A 260 -13.26 25.87 -32.43
C ASN A 260 -11.85 25.75 -31.86
N ASN A 261 -11.23 24.61 -32.14
CA ASN A 261 -9.89 24.29 -31.66
C ASN A 261 -8.78 25.08 -32.36
N ASN A 262 -9.10 25.89 -33.39
CA ASN A 262 -8.17 26.85 -33.97
C ASN A 262 -8.03 28.13 -33.12
N LEU A 263 -8.94 28.38 -32.16
CA LEU A 263 -8.93 29.55 -31.29
C LEU A 263 -8.17 29.28 -29.99
N VAL A 264 -7.78 30.35 -29.30
CA VAL A 264 -7.11 30.27 -27.98
C VAL A 264 -8.09 30.05 -26.82
N ASN A 265 -9.38 30.20 -27.09
CA ASN A 265 -10.49 30.05 -26.16
C ASN A 265 -11.49 29.03 -26.70
N LYS A 266 -12.27 28.41 -25.81
CA LYS A 266 -13.33 27.46 -26.18
C LYS A 266 -14.70 28.09 -26.14
N GLY A 267 -14.94 29.00 -25.19
CA GLY A 267 -16.24 29.59 -24.92
C GLY A 267 -16.32 31.09 -25.22
N VAL A 268 -17.09 31.81 -24.42
CA VAL A 268 -17.25 33.26 -24.51
C VAL A 268 -16.13 33.94 -23.73
N MET A 269 -15.11 34.39 -24.46
CA MET A 269 -13.94 35.06 -23.90
C MET A 269 -14.26 36.49 -23.43
N ILE A 270 -13.97 36.77 -22.16
CA ILE A 270 -14.03 38.09 -21.54
C ILE A 270 -12.74 38.87 -21.82
N LYS A 271 -12.85 40.21 -21.94
CA LYS A 271 -11.71 41.08 -22.21
C LYS A 271 -10.63 40.93 -21.13
N ARG A 272 -9.36 40.82 -21.58
CA ARG A 272 -8.18 40.73 -20.73
C ARG A 272 -8.15 41.75 -19.59
N PHE A 273 -7.96 41.24 -18.38
CA PHE A 273 -7.69 42.01 -17.18
C PHE A 273 -6.18 42.13 -16.98
N LYS A 274 -5.66 43.30 -17.32
CA LYS A 274 -4.21 43.58 -17.33
C LYS A 274 -3.61 43.62 -15.92
N ALA A 275 -2.33 43.28 -15.80
CA ALA A 275 -1.52 43.28 -14.58
C ALA A 275 -1.66 44.61 -13.82
N THR A 276 -1.58 45.73 -14.55
CA THR A 276 -1.72 47.09 -14.01
C THR A 276 -3.07 47.38 -13.31
N LYS A 277 -4.09 46.55 -13.51
CA LYS A 277 -5.40 46.72 -12.89
C LYS A 277 -5.54 45.98 -11.57
N PHE A 278 -4.70 44.98 -11.27
CA PHE A 278 -4.85 44.19 -10.04
C PHE A 278 -4.68 45.04 -8.79
N GLU A 279 -3.62 45.84 -8.72
CA GLU A 279 -3.40 46.76 -7.60
C GLU A 279 -4.43 47.89 -7.57
N LYS A 280 -4.71 48.51 -8.73
CA LYS A 280 -5.60 49.68 -8.84
C LYS A 280 -7.07 49.37 -8.52
N LYS A 281 -7.50 48.12 -8.70
CA LYS A 281 -8.90 47.70 -8.52
C LYS A 281 -9.06 46.66 -7.41
N ASN A 282 -8.03 46.47 -6.57
CA ASN A 282 -8.09 45.51 -5.47
C ASN A 282 -9.19 45.90 -4.49
N LEU A 283 -10.07 44.96 -4.17
CA LEU A 283 -11.19 45.13 -3.24
C LEU A 283 -10.76 44.86 -1.79
N VAL A 284 -9.61 44.20 -1.57
CA VAL A 284 -9.00 44.07 -0.25
C VAL A 284 -8.60 45.47 0.23
N LYS A 285 -9.15 45.95 1.35
CA LYS A 285 -8.95 47.33 1.83
C LYS A 285 -7.78 47.49 2.82
N ASP A 286 -7.35 46.40 3.46
CA ASP A 286 -6.23 46.42 4.41
C ASP A 286 -4.89 46.56 3.67
N THR A 287 -4.11 47.60 3.99
CA THR A 287 -2.86 47.94 3.30
C THR A 287 -1.72 46.94 3.54
N LYS A 288 -1.74 46.17 4.63
CA LYS A 288 -0.78 45.09 4.88
C LYS A 288 -1.18 43.85 4.09
N GLU A 289 -2.48 43.52 4.04
CA GLU A 289 -2.98 42.36 3.31
C GLU A 289 -2.95 42.54 1.79
N GLN A 290 -3.18 43.75 1.26
CA GLN A 290 -3.15 44.07 -0.17
C GLN A 290 -1.84 43.65 -0.86
N LYS A 291 -0.72 43.60 -0.11
CA LYS A 291 0.57 43.15 -0.64
C LYS A 291 0.61 41.65 -0.92
N ASN A 292 -0.21 40.86 -0.24
CA ASN A 292 -0.22 39.40 -0.31
C ASN A 292 -1.52 38.84 -0.89
N LYS A 293 -2.66 39.54 -0.77
CA LYS A 293 -3.97 39.10 -1.24
C LYS A 293 -4.51 40.05 -2.30
N VAL A 294 -5.23 39.50 -3.26
CA VAL A 294 -5.95 40.27 -4.27
C VAL A 294 -7.36 39.74 -4.44
N GLU A 295 -8.31 40.65 -4.60
CA GLU A 295 -9.67 40.35 -5.01
C GLU A 295 -10.12 41.44 -5.99
N VAL A 296 -10.50 41.07 -7.22
CA VAL A 296 -10.84 42.02 -8.27
C VAL A 296 -12.06 41.59 -9.06
N LEU A 297 -12.87 42.57 -9.47
CA LEU A 297 -13.89 42.39 -10.51
C LEU A 297 -13.20 42.25 -11.87
N ILE A 298 -13.17 41.04 -12.42
CA ILE A 298 -12.43 40.73 -13.65
C ILE A 298 -13.30 40.87 -14.90
N GLY A 299 -14.62 40.74 -14.77
CA GLY A 299 -15.56 40.91 -15.87
C GLY A 299 -17.02 40.70 -15.48
N LYS A 300 -17.89 40.63 -16.48
CA LYS A 300 -19.31 40.32 -16.31
C LYS A 300 -19.64 39.01 -17.01
N LEU A 301 -20.54 38.23 -16.42
CA LEU A 301 -21.07 37.05 -17.08
C LEU A 301 -21.84 37.47 -18.35
N PRO A 302 -21.64 36.82 -19.50
CA PRO A 302 -22.37 37.15 -20.72
C PRO A 302 -23.89 37.05 -20.53
N LYS A 303 -24.63 38.08 -20.98
CA LYS A 303 -26.09 38.12 -20.83
C LYS A 303 -26.73 36.91 -21.51
N GLY A 304 -27.54 36.16 -20.76
CA GLY A 304 -28.24 34.96 -21.21
C GLY A 304 -27.54 33.64 -20.86
N ILE A 305 -26.32 33.68 -20.31
CA ILE A 305 -25.74 32.54 -19.60
C ILE A 305 -26.15 32.69 -18.13
N THR A 306 -27.04 31.82 -17.65
CA THR A 306 -27.54 31.87 -16.26
C THR A 306 -27.11 30.65 -15.44
N ASP A 307 -27.04 29.46 -16.05
CA ASP A 307 -26.65 28.21 -15.39
C ASP A 307 -25.90 27.28 -16.34
N ASN A 308 -25.30 26.22 -15.79
CA ASN A 308 -24.57 25.15 -16.51
C ASN A 308 -23.44 25.67 -17.40
N TYR A 309 -22.55 26.45 -16.80
CA TYR A 309 -21.33 26.96 -17.41
C TYR A 309 -20.11 26.71 -16.51
N GLU A 310 -18.94 26.80 -17.12
CA GLU A 310 -17.65 26.73 -16.46
C GLU A 310 -16.82 27.97 -16.78
N LEU A 311 -15.96 28.35 -15.84
CA LEU A 311 -15.03 29.46 -16.01
C LEU A 311 -13.61 28.92 -16.16
N ASN A 312 -13.10 28.97 -17.39
CA ASN A 312 -11.69 28.75 -17.66
C ASN A 312 -10.90 30.02 -17.34
N LEU A 313 -9.69 29.84 -16.82
CA LEU A 313 -8.72 30.91 -16.60
C LEU A 313 -7.59 30.81 -17.63
N LEU A 314 -7.45 31.84 -18.45
CA LEU A 314 -6.36 31.98 -19.41
C LEU A 314 -5.30 32.92 -18.84
N ILE A 315 -4.07 32.44 -18.76
CA ILE A 315 -2.90 33.22 -18.33
C ILE A 315 -2.22 33.79 -19.57
N VAL A 316 -2.13 35.11 -19.66
CA VAL A 316 -1.62 35.80 -20.83
C VAL A 316 -0.35 36.57 -20.49
N ILE A 317 0.78 36.14 -21.05
CA ILE A 317 2.09 36.80 -20.94
C ILE A 317 2.43 37.43 -22.30
N GLY A 318 2.73 38.72 -22.32
CA GLY A 318 2.85 39.50 -23.56
C GLY A 318 1.52 39.50 -24.32
N ASN A 319 1.47 38.84 -25.47
CA ASN A 319 0.26 38.57 -26.26
C ASN A 319 -0.07 37.07 -26.37
N LYS A 320 0.68 36.19 -25.69
CA LYS A 320 0.54 34.73 -25.81
C LYS A 320 -0.35 34.18 -24.71
N VAL A 321 -1.27 33.27 -25.05
CA VAL A 321 -2.01 32.48 -24.07
C VAL A 321 -1.09 31.33 -23.63
N CYS A 322 -0.53 31.45 -22.43
CA CYS A 322 0.50 30.54 -21.92
C CYS A 322 -0.07 29.34 -21.18
N ARG A 323 -1.25 29.49 -20.57
CA ARG A 323 -2.02 28.42 -19.94
C ARG A 323 -3.51 28.68 -20.11
N THR A 324 -4.25 27.59 -20.29
CA THR A 324 -5.71 27.55 -20.23
C THR A 324 -6.06 26.55 -19.14
N ILE A 325 -6.54 27.04 -18.01
CA ILE A 325 -6.83 26.24 -16.83
C ILE A 325 -8.35 26.10 -16.71
N SER A 326 -8.83 24.87 -16.80
CA SER A 326 -10.24 24.51 -16.59
C SER A 326 -10.54 24.21 -15.12
N PRO A 327 -11.81 24.25 -14.71
CA PRO A 327 -12.20 23.80 -13.37
C PRO A 327 -11.69 22.39 -13.07
N SER A 328 -11.16 22.21 -11.87
CA SER A 328 -10.76 20.92 -11.32
C SER A 328 -11.56 20.61 -10.08
N PHE A 329 -11.73 19.32 -9.79
CA PHE A 329 -12.54 18.83 -8.68
C PHE A 329 -11.64 18.05 -7.71
N ASP A 330 -11.66 18.44 -6.44
CA ASP A 330 -11.04 17.67 -5.37
C ASP A 330 -12.14 16.83 -4.69
N GLU A 331 -11.94 15.52 -4.56
CA GLU A 331 -12.72 14.68 -3.65
C GLU A 331 -11.78 14.24 -2.52
N SER A 332 -12.14 14.49 -1.26
CA SER A 332 -11.34 14.04 -0.12
C SER A 332 -11.47 12.52 -0.01
N GLY A 333 -10.45 11.80 -0.48
CA GLY A 333 -10.34 10.36 -0.28
C GLY A 333 -10.15 10.04 1.20
N GLY A 334 -11.13 9.37 1.80
CA GLY A 334 -11.08 8.90 3.18
C GLY A 334 -10.44 7.52 3.30
N VAL A 335 -9.24 7.32 2.76
CA VAL A 335 -8.53 6.05 2.90
C VAL A 335 -7.33 6.23 3.80
N GLU A 336 -7.54 5.97 5.10
CA GLU A 336 -6.45 5.80 6.05
C GLU A 336 -5.59 4.59 5.69
N TYR A 337 -4.28 4.75 5.89
CA TYR A 337 -3.30 3.74 5.52
C TYR A 337 -3.42 2.52 6.44
N SER A 338 -4.18 1.51 6.02
CA SER A 338 -4.13 0.16 6.60
C SER A 338 -3.29 -0.81 5.75
N ASN A 339 -1.98 -0.60 5.63
CA ASN A 339 -1.16 -1.79 5.87
C ASN A 339 -0.83 -1.69 7.33
N VAL A 340 -1.45 -2.55 8.12
CA VAL A 340 -1.09 -2.66 9.52
C VAL A 340 0.41 -2.99 9.52
N ILE A 341 1.27 -2.00 9.82
CA ILE A 341 2.57 -2.33 10.36
C ILE A 341 2.25 -3.06 11.65
N GLU A 342 2.58 -4.34 11.65
CA GLU A 342 2.47 -5.17 12.83
C GLU A 342 3.81 -5.12 13.55
N LEU A 343 3.71 -5.15 14.87
CA LEU A 343 4.87 -5.41 15.69
C LEU A 343 5.51 -6.73 15.27
N LEU A 344 6.83 -6.77 15.28
CA LEU A 344 7.59 -7.97 15.01
C LEU A 344 7.68 -8.85 16.26
N ALA A 345 7.67 -10.15 16.03
CA ALA A 345 8.13 -11.12 17.01
C ALA A 345 9.59 -11.50 16.73
N ASP A 346 10.35 -11.79 17.78
CA ASP A 346 11.69 -12.35 17.65
C ASP A 346 11.57 -13.84 17.28
N THR A 347 11.84 -14.17 16.01
CA THR A 347 11.66 -15.51 15.46
C THR A 347 12.96 -16.23 15.15
N VAL A 348 14.09 -15.67 15.58
CA VAL A 348 15.43 -16.20 15.29
C VAL A 348 15.67 -17.45 16.12
N VAL A 349 15.77 -18.58 15.42
CA VAL A 349 16.23 -19.85 16.00
C VAL A 349 17.53 -20.19 15.26
N THR A 350 18.66 -20.11 15.94
CA THR A 350 19.96 -20.51 15.39
C THR A 350 20.22 -21.97 15.74
N GLY A 351 20.34 -22.83 14.72
CA GLY A 351 20.99 -24.14 14.85
C GLY A 351 20.15 -25.35 15.31
N GLU A 352 18.86 -25.19 15.69
CA GLU A 352 17.99 -26.33 16.02
C GLU A 352 16.87 -26.57 14.99
N SER A 353 16.52 -27.84 14.80
CA SER A 353 15.35 -28.28 14.03
C SER A 353 14.03 -27.88 14.70
N GLU A 354 12.94 -27.85 13.94
CA GLU A 354 11.61 -27.48 14.44
C GLU A 354 11.18 -28.35 15.63
N TYR A 355 10.75 -27.73 16.73
CA TYR A 355 10.26 -28.46 17.91
C TYR A 355 9.00 -29.25 17.57
N ILE A 356 9.04 -30.57 17.82
CA ILE A 356 7.90 -31.47 17.69
C ILE A 356 7.70 -32.13 19.06
N PRO A 357 6.51 -32.00 19.69
CA PRO A 357 6.24 -32.66 20.96
C PRO A 357 6.23 -34.17 20.76
N THR A 358 7.02 -34.89 21.56
CA THR A 358 7.05 -36.35 21.60
C THR A 358 6.69 -36.85 22.98
N THR A 359 6.09 -38.04 23.05
CA THR A 359 5.75 -38.67 24.34
C THR A 359 7.04 -38.99 25.11
N GLU A 360 7.20 -38.38 26.27
CA GLU A 360 8.35 -38.58 27.15
C GLU A 360 7.98 -39.45 28.35
N ASN A 361 8.94 -40.26 28.82
CA ASN A 361 8.81 -41.01 30.06
C ASN A 361 9.52 -40.29 31.20
N SER A 362 8.96 -40.32 32.40
CA SER A 362 9.56 -39.73 33.60
C SER A 362 9.29 -40.56 34.84
N THR A 363 10.00 -40.28 35.92
CA THR A 363 9.76 -40.87 37.25
C THR A 363 9.43 -39.75 38.22
N LEU A 364 8.27 -39.82 38.86
CA LEU A 364 7.83 -38.86 39.87
C LEU A 364 7.81 -39.53 41.24
N GLU A 365 8.21 -38.79 42.28
CA GLU A 365 8.19 -39.25 43.66
C GLU A 365 7.45 -38.27 44.56
N PHE A 366 6.61 -38.78 45.45
CA PHE A 366 5.97 -37.98 46.49
C PHE A 366 5.61 -38.82 47.72
N ILE A 367 5.32 -38.14 48.82
CA ILE A 367 5.03 -38.76 50.12
C ILE A 367 3.58 -38.45 50.51
N ILE A 368 2.85 -39.49 50.95
CA ILE A 368 1.53 -39.36 51.57
C ILE A 368 1.65 -39.66 53.06
N PRO A 369 1.56 -38.66 53.96
CA PRO A 369 1.55 -38.90 55.39
C PRO A 369 0.25 -39.60 55.82
N PHE A 370 0.33 -40.43 56.86
CA PHE A 370 -0.80 -41.17 57.39
C PHE A 370 -1.34 -40.53 58.67
N GLU A 371 -2.63 -40.21 58.67
CA GLU A 371 -3.36 -39.81 59.87
C GLU A 371 -3.72 -41.03 60.73
N LYS A 372 -3.75 -40.82 62.05
CA LYS A 372 -4.14 -41.84 63.03
C LYS A 372 -5.58 -42.28 62.72
N ASN A 373 -5.80 -43.59 62.60
CA ASN A 373 -7.09 -44.22 62.26
C ASN A 373 -7.63 -44.02 60.82
N LYS A 374 -6.92 -43.31 59.92
CA LYS A 374 -7.29 -43.26 58.49
C LYS A 374 -6.66 -44.44 57.74
N PHE A 375 -7.49 -45.24 57.07
CA PHE A 375 -7.03 -46.41 56.29
C PHE A 375 -7.57 -46.46 54.86
N THR A 376 -8.59 -45.66 54.55
CA THR A 376 -9.16 -45.53 53.20
C THR A 376 -8.78 -44.17 52.63
N TYR A 377 -8.24 -44.17 51.41
CA TYR A 377 -7.92 -42.99 50.61
C TYR A 377 -8.81 -42.98 49.39
N LYS A 378 -9.55 -41.88 49.23
CA LYS A 378 -10.38 -41.64 48.04
C LYS A 378 -9.59 -40.82 47.02
N PRO A 379 -10.01 -40.79 45.74
CA PRO A 379 -9.38 -39.93 44.73
C PRO A 379 -9.23 -38.47 45.18
N GLU A 380 -10.20 -37.94 45.93
CA GLU A 380 -10.19 -36.55 46.44
C GLU A 380 -9.08 -36.30 47.47
N ASP A 381 -8.62 -37.33 48.19
CA ASP A 381 -7.51 -37.23 49.16
C ASP A 381 -6.14 -37.13 48.46
N ILE A 382 -6.01 -37.72 47.27
CA ILE A 382 -4.75 -37.85 46.54
C ILE A 382 -4.59 -36.73 45.50
N GLU A 383 -5.70 -36.27 44.92
CA GLU A 383 -5.70 -35.23 43.88
C GLU A 383 -4.93 -33.95 44.27
N PRO A 384 -5.02 -33.42 45.52
CA PRO A 384 -4.22 -32.27 45.94
C PRO A 384 -2.70 -32.55 45.91
N LEU A 385 -2.28 -33.77 46.21
CA LEU A 385 -0.86 -34.17 46.20
C LEU A 385 -0.33 -34.30 44.78
N ILE A 386 -1.14 -34.83 43.86
CA ILE A 386 -0.77 -34.87 42.45
C ILE A 386 -0.71 -33.47 41.85
N LYS A 387 -1.67 -32.59 42.16
CA LYS A 387 -1.64 -31.19 41.71
C LYS A 387 -0.41 -30.42 42.21
N LYS A 388 0.10 -30.74 43.40
CA LYS A 388 1.35 -30.16 43.94
C LYS A 388 2.59 -30.51 43.11
N LEU A 389 2.57 -31.58 42.33
CA LEU A 389 3.67 -31.94 41.43
C LEU A 389 3.82 -30.92 40.29
N LYS A 390 2.76 -30.15 39.98
CA LYS A 390 2.71 -29.20 38.85
C LYS A 390 3.11 -29.83 37.51
N GLU A 391 2.79 -31.11 37.34
CA GLU A 391 3.06 -31.86 36.12
C GLU A 391 1.84 -31.87 35.19
N PRO A 392 2.03 -31.88 33.86
CA PRO A 392 0.96 -32.03 32.88
C PRO A 392 0.35 -33.43 32.94
N ASP A 393 -0.75 -33.66 32.22
CA ASP A 393 -1.42 -34.96 32.22
C ASP A 393 -0.48 -36.11 31.84
N PHE A 394 -0.59 -37.22 32.56
CA PHE A 394 0.27 -38.39 32.37
C PHE A 394 -0.46 -39.69 32.67
N ILE A 395 0.09 -40.79 32.12
CA ILE A 395 -0.36 -42.16 32.35
C ILE A 395 0.70 -42.87 33.18
N ILE A 396 0.28 -43.44 34.31
CA ILE A 396 1.11 -44.25 35.19
C ILE A 396 1.28 -45.64 34.57
N LYS A 397 2.53 -46.05 34.33
CA LYS A 397 2.88 -47.39 33.83
C LYS A 397 3.23 -48.32 34.98
N ASP A 398 4.19 -47.90 35.80
CA ASP A 398 4.64 -48.63 36.99
C ASP A 398 4.47 -47.78 38.24
N LEU A 399 4.00 -48.41 39.33
CA LEU A 399 3.76 -47.77 40.61
C LEU A 399 4.42 -48.56 41.74
N SER A 400 5.40 -47.97 42.40
CA SER A 400 6.04 -48.54 43.59
C SER A 400 5.59 -47.78 44.82
N ILE A 401 4.97 -48.47 45.77
CA ILE A 401 4.53 -47.88 47.04
C ILE A 401 5.30 -48.53 48.17
N TYR A 402 6.04 -47.71 48.91
CA TYR A 402 6.70 -48.09 50.16
C TYR A 402 5.88 -47.50 51.32
N ALA A 403 5.11 -48.33 52.00
CA ALA A 403 4.29 -47.92 53.13
C ALA A 403 5.04 -48.15 54.44
N TYR A 404 5.30 -47.05 55.14
CA TYR A 404 6.03 -47.03 56.40
C TYR A 404 5.09 -46.92 57.61
N SER A 405 5.41 -47.69 58.65
CA SER A 405 4.78 -47.61 59.97
C SER A 405 5.76 -46.96 60.93
N SER A 406 5.16 -46.40 61.98
CA SER A 406 5.91 -45.99 63.14
C SER A 406 6.47 -47.21 63.89
N ILE A 407 7.60 -47.01 64.55
CA ILE A 407 8.44 -48.09 65.08
C ILE A 407 7.79 -48.85 66.25
N GLU A 408 6.93 -48.22 67.05
CA GLU A 408 6.33 -48.79 68.25
C GLU A 408 5.31 -49.91 67.97
N GLY A 409 4.86 -50.05 66.73
CA GLY A 409 3.75 -50.92 66.37
C GLY A 409 4.18 -52.35 66.02
N THR A 410 4.24 -53.26 66.99
CA THR A 410 4.42 -54.70 66.73
C THR A 410 3.10 -55.45 66.67
N ASP A 411 2.62 -55.71 65.45
CA ASP A 411 1.56 -56.68 65.20
C ASP A 411 1.47 -57.01 63.69
N GLU A 412 1.10 -58.24 63.34
CA GLU A 412 0.69 -58.59 61.97
C GLU A 412 -0.42 -57.65 61.46
N THR A 413 -1.24 -57.14 62.38
CA THR A 413 -2.27 -56.12 62.18
C THR A 413 -1.74 -54.83 61.54
N ASN A 414 -0.53 -54.35 61.89
CA ASN A 414 0.05 -53.13 61.30
C ASN A 414 0.52 -53.37 59.87
N LYS A 415 1.09 -54.54 59.58
CA LYS A 415 1.48 -54.92 58.22
C LYS A 415 0.26 -55.05 57.32
N ILE A 416 -0.82 -55.65 57.82
CA ILE A 416 -2.11 -55.73 57.12
C ILE A 416 -2.67 -54.31 56.90
N LEU A 417 -2.62 -53.44 57.91
CA LEU A 417 -3.10 -52.07 57.80
C LEU A 417 -2.32 -51.24 56.77
N GLN A 418 -0.99 -51.35 56.73
CA GLN A 418 -0.14 -50.69 55.73
C GLN A 418 -0.44 -51.18 54.32
N LYS A 419 -0.60 -52.50 54.16
CA LYS A 419 -0.95 -53.11 52.89
C LYS A 419 -2.32 -52.60 52.42
N ASN A 420 -3.33 -52.62 53.28
CA ASN A 420 -4.67 -52.11 52.97
C ASN A 420 -4.66 -50.62 52.59
N ARG A 421 -3.84 -49.80 53.28
CA ARG A 421 -3.64 -48.38 52.94
C ARG A 421 -3.01 -48.21 51.56
N ALA A 422 -1.94 -48.94 51.29
CA ALA A 422 -1.26 -48.92 50.00
C ALA A 422 -2.18 -49.40 48.87
N GLU A 423 -2.98 -50.44 49.09
CA GLU A 423 -3.99 -50.92 48.16
C GLU A 423 -5.08 -49.87 47.91
N SER A 424 -5.56 -49.19 48.96
CA SER A 424 -6.52 -48.10 48.80
C SER A 424 -5.95 -46.94 47.97
N ILE A 425 -4.66 -46.63 48.11
CA ILE A 425 -3.97 -45.62 47.28
C ILE A 425 -3.88 -46.08 45.84
N VAL A 426 -3.56 -47.36 45.59
CA VAL A 426 -3.54 -47.93 44.23
C VAL A 426 -4.91 -47.82 43.57
N GLU A 427 -5.99 -48.17 44.28
CA GLU A 427 -7.36 -48.08 43.74
C GLU A 427 -7.76 -46.63 43.42
N ALA A 428 -7.42 -45.69 44.28
CA ALA A 428 -7.66 -44.28 44.01
C ALA A 428 -6.87 -43.77 42.78
N LEU A 429 -5.64 -44.25 42.57
CA LEU A 429 -4.85 -43.91 41.38
C LEU A 429 -5.34 -44.62 40.11
N LYS A 430 -5.86 -45.86 40.22
CA LYS A 430 -6.49 -46.58 39.09
C LYS A 430 -7.71 -45.81 38.57
N PHE A 431 -8.49 -45.18 39.44
CA PHE A 431 -9.67 -44.42 39.02
C PHE A 431 -9.33 -43.23 38.10
N ARG A 432 -8.08 -42.75 38.10
CA ARG A 432 -7.62 -41.63 37.26
C ARG A 432 -7.30 -42.04 35.82
N GLN A 433 -7.16 -43.33 35.52
CA GLN A 433 -6.78 -43.78 34.17
C GLN A 433 -7.45 -45.08 33.73
N LYS A 434 -7.71 -45.20 32.43
CA LYS A 434 -8.24 -46.44 31.83
C LYS A 434 -7.19 -47.54 31.67
N HIS A 435 -5.90 -47.16 31.64
CA HIS A 435 -4.79 -48.09 31.44
C HIS A 435 -4.48 -48.87 32.73
N LYS A 436 -4.18 -50.17 32.58
CA LYS A 436 -3.76 -51.01 33.71
C LYS A 436 -2.44 -50.51 34.29
N ILE A 437 -2.40 -50.34 35.61
CA ILE A 437 -1.20 -49.99 36.38
C ILE A 437 -0.53 -51.27 36.85
N VAL A 438 0.76 -51.43 36.56
CA VAL A 438 1.59 -52.46 37.22
C VAL A 438 2.08 -51.86 38.54
N TYR A 439 1.87 -52.55 39.66
CA TYR A 439 2.24 -52.00 40.96
C TYR A 439 2.95 -53.00 41.87
N LYS A 440 3.84 -52.48 42.72
CA LYS A 440 4.55 -53.22 43.77
C LYS A 440 4.39 -52.49 45.10
N ILE A 441 3.84 -53.18 46.09
CA ILE A 441 3.70 -52.67 47.45
C ILE A 441 4.78 -53.32 48.32
N THR A 442 5.55 -52.49 49.01
CA THR A 442 6.53 -52.93 50.01
C THR A 442 6.18 -52.26 51.34
N THR A 443 6.18 -53.03 52.43
CA THR A 443 5.91 -52.52 53.78
C THR A 443 7.19 -52.60 54.61
N GLY A 444 7.44 -51.60 55.45
CA GLY A 444 8.59 -51.60 56.34
C GLY A 444 8.41 -50.66 57.53
N ASP A 445 9.24 -50.84 58.54
CA ASP A 445 9.30 -49.95 59.69
C ASP A 445 10.26 -48.80 59.38
N ASN A 446 9.90 -47.57 59.74
CA ASN A 446 10.72 -46.39 59.42
C ASN A 446 11.84 -46.12 60.43
N ILE A 447 12.65 -47.15 60.70
CA ILE A 447 13.68 -47.09 61.75
C ILE A 447 14.73 -46.01 61.48
N GLU A 448 15.13 -45.81 60.23
CA GLU A 448 16.19 -44.88 59.87
C GLU A 448 15.77 -43.43 60.10
N ASP A 449 14.55 -43.06 59.69
CA ASP A 449 14.00 -41.73 59.98
C ASP A 449 13.79 -41.54 61.49
N PHE A 450 13.34 -42.58 62.20
CA PHE A 450 13.21 -42.54 63.64
C PHE A 450 14.52 -42.26 64.34
N LYS A 451 15.58 -43.01 64.02
CA LYS A 451 16.91 -42.83 64.61
C LYS A 451 17.48 -41.45 64.33
N ARG A 452 17.26 -40.90 63.13
CA ARG A 452 17.68 -39.54 62.79
C ARG A 452 16.93 -38.49 63.60
N ASP A 453 15.62 -38.61 63.74
CA ASP A 453 14.79 -37.55 64.31
C ASP A 453 14.82 -37.52 65.85
N ILE A 454 15.26 -38.60 66.51
CA ILE A 454 15.51 -38.62 67.97
C ILE A 454 16.92 -38.13 68.34
N GLN A 455 17.85 -37.99 67.38
CA GLN A 455 19.18 -37.47 67.66
C GLN A 455 19.09 -36.01 68.14
N GLY A 456 19.73 -35.72 69.28
CA GLY A 456 19.67 -34.40 69.91
C GLY A 456 18.40 -34.12 70.73
N THR A 457 17.50 -35.09 70.87
CA THR A 457 16.33 -35.01 71.78
C THR A 457 16.61 -35.69 73.14
N GLU A 458 15.68 -35.59 74.09
CA GLU A 458 15.74 -36.34 75.38
C GLU A 458 15.76 -37.88 75.18
N PHE A 459 15.44 -38.34 73.98
CA PHE A 459 15.34 -39.74 73.57
C PHE A 459 16.54 -40.26 72.77
N ASN A 460 17.64 -39.47 72.71
CA ASN A 460 18.83 -39.79 71.92
C ASN A 460 19.46 -41.16 72.26
N ASN A 461 19.25 -41.65 73.48
CA ASN A 461 19.69 -43.00 73.89
C ASN A 461 19.14 -44.12 72.99
N MET A 462 17.95 -43.93 72.40
CA MET A 462 17.34 -44.92 71.51
C MET A 462 17.96 -44.95 70.10
N ALA A 463 18.76 -43.96 69.68
CA ALA A 463 19.32 -43.90 68.33
C ALA A 463 20.29 -45.05 68.02
N ASN A 464 20.96 -45.57 69.05
CA ASN A 464 21.95 -46.64 68.95
C ASN A 464 21.39 -48.03 69.27
N MET A 465 20.10 -48.13 69.62
CA MET A 465 19.44 -49.38 69.97
C MET A 465 19.00 -50.16 68.72
N LEU A 466 18.82 -51.47 68.86
CA LEU A 466 18.13 -52.30 67.85
C LEU A 466 16.62 -52.02 67.87
N ILE A 467 15.93 -52.27 66.75
CA ILE A 467 14.48 -52.00 66.60
C ILE A 467 13.66 -52.63 67.75
N SER A 468 13.97 -53.87 68.12
CA SER A 468 13.30 -54.60 69.20
C SER A 468 13.52 -53.97 70.58
N GLU A 469 14.70 -53.40 70.82
CA GLU A 469 15.05 -52.72 72.07
C GLU A 469 14.35 -51.36 72.17
N ILE A 470 14.26 -50.62 71.06
CA ILE A 470 13.51 -49.37 70.96
C ILE A 470 12.03 -49.62 71.27
N GLN A 471 11.43 -50.63 70.62
CA GLN A 471 10.04 -51.03 70.85
C GLN A 471 9.77 -51.39 72.31
N GLU A 472 10.66 -52.19 72.92
CA GLU A 472 10.53 -52.57 74.32
C GLU A 472 10.70 -51.37 75.27
N TYR A 473 11.62 -50.45 74.96
CA TYR A 473 11.87 -49.25 75.74
C TYR A 473 10.68 -48.28 75.72
N ILE A 474 10.08 -48.05 74.55
CA ILE A 474 8.88 -47.22 74.39
C ILE A 474 7.72 -47.79 75.21
N ARG A 475 7.53 -49.12 75.16
CA ARG A 475 6.46 -49.83 75.88
C ARG A 475 6.67 -49.83 77.40
N LYS A 476 7.88 -50.15 77.89
CA LYS A 476 8.16 -50.21 79.34
C LYS A 476 8.05 -48.86 80.03
N ASN A 477 8.38 -47.77 79.33
CA ASN A 477 8.41 -46.42 79.88
C ASN A 477 7.18 -45.57 79.53
N ASN A 478 6.14 -46.16 78.91
CA ASN A 478 4.92 -45.45 78.46
C ASN A 478 5.22 -44.17 77.65
N LEU A 479 6.20 -44.23 76.75
CA LEU A 479 6.67 -43.04 76.01
C LEU A 479 5.90 -42.74 74.73
N ALA A 480 4.91 -43.57 74.36
CA ALA A 480 4.19 -43.46 73.10
C ALA A 480 3.53 -42.09 72.89
N GLU A 481 2.88 -41.52 73.92
CA GLU A 481 2.26 -40.19 73.83
C GLU A 481 3.29 -39.06 73.74
N LYS A 482 4.41 -39.17 74.46
CA LYS A 482 5.50 -38.18 74.43
C LYS A 482 6.25 -38.18 73.10
N LEU A 483 6.37 -39.34 72.47
CA LEU A 483 7.04 -39.52 71.18
C LEU A 483 6.13 -39.29 69.97
N GLU A 484 4.80 -39.24 70.14
CA GLU A 484 3.83 -39.04 69.05
C GLU A 484 4.19 -37.85 68.12
N PRO A 485 4.67 -36.68 68.61
CA PRO A 485 5.08 -35.57 67.73
C PRO A 485 6.16 -35.93 66.70
N ILE A 486 7.02 -36.91 67.04
CA ILE A 486 8.09 -37.45 66.21
C ILE A 486 7.56 -38.65 65.40
N LEU A 487 6.94 -39.62 66.07
CA LEU A 487 6.43 -40.87 65.48
C LEU A 487 5.39 -40.64 64.36
N GLN A 488 4.59 -39.57 64.47
CA GLN A 488 3.62 -39.24 63.43
C GLN A 488 4.28 -38.91 62.09
N GLN A 489 5.50 -38.37 62.09
CA GLN A 489 6.25 -38.00 60.88
C GLN A 489 6.81 -39.24 60.16
N HIS A 490 6.85 -40.39 60.86
CA HIS A 490 7.37 -41.65 60.36
C HIS A 490 6.29 -42.53 59.73
N ARG A 491 5.02 -42.14 59.83
CA ARG A 491 3.89 -42.83 59.22
C ARG A 491 3.59 -42.19 57.86
N TYR A 492 4.12 -42.77 56.79
CA TYR A 492 3.83 -42.28 55.43
C TYR A 492 3.98 -43.36 54.38
N SER A 493 3.42 -43.13 53.19
CA SER A 493 3.75 -43.88 51.99
C SER A 493 4.65 -43.07 51.07
N LYS A 494 5.82 -43.59 50.74
CA LYS A 494 6.62 -43.08 49.63
C LYS A 494 6.13 -43.73 48.35
N ILE A 495 5.71 -42.90 47.40
CA ILE A 495 5.18 -43.33 46.11
C ILE A 495 6.18 -42.92 45.04
N THR A 496 6.65 -43.90 44.28
CA THR A 496 7.49 -43.71 43.08
C THR A 496 6.70 -44.21 41.88
N MET A 497 6.38 -43.33 40.93
CA MET A 497 5.64 -43.68 39.72
C MET A 497 6.50 -43.47 38.47
N LYS A 498 6.51 -44.46 37.58
CA LYS A 498 6.99 -44.29 36.21
C LYS A 498 5.82 -43.91 35.34
N ILE A 499 5.93 -42.75 34.70
CA ILE A 499 4.87 -42.16 33.92
C ILE A 499 5.29 -41.97 32.47
N THR A 500 4.29 -41.93 31.59
CA THR A 500 4.41 -41.42 30.22
C THR A 500 3.47 -40.22 30.11
N TYR A 501 3.97 -39.07 29.65
CA TYR A 501 3.11 -37.91 29.46
C TYR A 501 2.08 -38.15 28.36
N ASP A 502 0.84 -37.75 28.64
CA ASP A 502 -0.28 -37.87 27.72
C ASP A 502 -0.46 -36.57 26.96
N ILE A 503 -0.13 -36.60 25.67
CA ILE A 503 -0.17 -35.44 24.78
C ILE A 503 -1.35 -35.49 23.81
N GLU A 504 -2.31 -36.40 24.00
CA GLU A 504 -3.44 -36.54 23.08
C GLU A 504 -4.43 -35.37 23.15
N GLY A 505 -4.83 -34.88 21.98
CA GLY A 505 -5.85 -33.84 21.84
C GLY A 505 -5.49 -32.55 22.59
N LYS A 506 -6.33 -32.12 23.52
CA LYS A 506 -6.16 -30.85 24.25
C LYS A 506 -5.02 -30.87 25.29
N LYS A 507 -4.47 -32.04 25.61
CA LYS A 507 -3.42 -32.22 26.63
C LYS A 507 -2.05 -31.75 26.15
N GLU A 508 -1.83 -31.76 24.83
CA GLU A 508 -0.61 -31.25 24.19
C GLU A 508 -0.25 -29.84 24.68
N GLN A 509 -1.24 -28.96 24.84
CA GLN A 509 -1.02 -27.57 25.27
C GLN A 509 -0.34 -27.49 26.64
N ALA A 510 -0.85 -28.20 27.64
CA ALA A 510 -0.30 -28.19 29.00
C ALA A 510 1.11 -28.79 29.02
N PHE A 511 1.34 -29.86 28.25
CA PHE A 511 2.65 -30.48 28.12
C PHE A 511 3.69 -29.53 27.50
N VAL A 512 3.35 -28.91 26.36
CA VAL A 512 4.24 -27.97 25.67
C VAL A 512 4.56 -26.75 26.52
N LEU A 513 3.56 -26.22 27.25
CA LEU A 513 3.77 -25.10 28.18
C LEU A 513 4.72 -25.49 29.33
N SER A 514 4.56 -26.68 29.92
CA SER A 514 5.49 -27.21 30.93
C SER A 514 6.92 -27.30 30.39
N ARG A 515 7.09 -27.78 29.15
CA ARG A 515 8.42 -27.87 28.50
C ARG A 515 9.03 -26.51 28.20
N PHE A 516 8.21 -25.52 27.84
CA PHE A 516 8.66 -24.14 27.71
C PHE A 516 9.19 -23.62 29.06
N ASN A 517 8.38 -23.68 30.13
CA ASN A 517 8.75 -23.17 31.45
C ASN A 517 9.98 -23.90 32.03
N LYS A 518 10.12 -25.20 31.76
CA LYS A 518 11.30 -25.97 32.13
C LYS A 518 12.55 -25.49 31.37
N SER A 519 12.45 -25.26 30.07
CA SER A 519 13.57 -24.77 29.25
C SER A 519 14.04 -23.39 29.71
N VAL A 520 13.11 -22.51 30.11
CA VAL A 520 13.42 -21.21 30.70
C VAL A 520 14.14 -21.37 32.05
N LYS A 521 13.66 -22.25 32.95
CA LYS A 521 14.31 -22.54 34.24
C LYS A 521 15.71 -23.11 34.10
N GLU A 522 15.95 -23.89 33.04
CA GLU A 522 17.26 -24.46 32.70
C GLU A 522 18.17 -23.47 31.93
N ASN A 523 17.71 -22.23 31.69
CA ASN A 523 18.37 -21.21 30.89
C ASN A 523 18.73 -21.68 29.45
N ASN A 524 17.96 -22.61 28.90
CA ASN A 524 18.11 -23.09 27.53
C ASN A 524 17.27 -22.23 26.58
N LEU A 525 17.81 -21.06 26.22
CA LEU A 525 17.14 -20.06 25.39
C LEU A 525 16.76 -20.59 24.01
N ILE A 526 17.64 -21.35 23.36
CA ILE A 526 17.41 -21.90 22.02
C ILE A 526 16.18 -22.81 22.04
N ARG A 527 16.12 -23.73 23.01
CA ARG A 527 14.98 -24.62 23.18
C ARG A 527 13.72 -23.88 23.62
N ALA A 528 13.84 -22.91 24.52
CA ALA A 528 12.69 -22.09 24.93
C ALA A 528 12.09 -21.35 23.72
N LEU A 529 12.91 -20.75 22.85
CA LEU A 529 12.48 -20.09 21.61
C LEU A 529 11.83 -21.07 20.63
N SER A 530 12.41 -22.26 20.43
CA SER A 530 11.84 -23.26 19.52
C SER A 530 10.47 -23.76 19.99
N VAL A 531 10.30 -23.98 21.30
CA VAL A 531 9.01 -24.33 21.91
C VAL A 531 8.02 -23.16 21.83
N GLN A 532 8.45 -21.92 22.12
CA GLN A 532 7.58 -20.75 22.02
C GLN A 532 7.08 -20.55 20.58
N LYS A 533 7.95 -20.72 19.57
CA LYS A 533 7.57 -20.65 18.16
C LYS A 533 6.56 -21.73 17.76
N PHE A 534 6.62 -22.91 18.38
CA PHE A 534 5.58 -23.94 18.20
C PHE A 534 4.25 -23.49 18.82
N ILE A 535 4.27 -22.93 20.04
CA ILE A 535 3.09 -22.34 20.69
C ILE A 535 2.46 -21.26 19.79
N PHE A 536 3.26 -20.39 19.17
CA PHE A 536 2.79 -19.36 18.23
C PHE A 536 1.93 -19.97 17.12
N ARG A 537 2.45 -20.99 16.45
CA ARG A 537 1.77 -21.64 15.32
C ARG A 537 0.44 -22.25 15.75
N LYS A 538 0.40 -22.87 16.92
CA LYS A 538 -0.82 -23.47 17.49
C LYS A 538 -1.86 -22.42 17.89
N VAL A 539 -1.44 -21.31 18.48
CA VAL A 539 -2.32 -20.17 18.83
C VAL A 539 -2.91 -19.51 17.58
N LEU A 540 -2.08 -19.29 16.54
CA LEU A 540 -2.53 -18.73 15.26
C LEU A 540 -3.58 -19.61 14.58
N LYS A 541 -3.38 -20.94 14.61
CA LYS A 541 -4.35 -21.94 14.09
C LYS A 541 -5.59 -22.14 14.97
N LYS A 542 -5.68 -21.47 16.11
CA LYS A 542 -6.75 -21.62 17.12
C LYS A 542 -6.79 -23.02 17.77
N GLU A 543 -5.69 -23.75 17.73
CA GLU A 543 -5.55 -25.05 18.39
C GLU A 543 -5.25 -24.87 19.89
N TYR A 544 -4.52 -23.81 20.27
CA TYR A 544 -4.23 -23.45 21.66
C TYR A 544 -5.04 -22.23 22.13
N THR A 545 -5.31 -22.21 23.43
CA THR A 545 -6.02 -21.15 24.16
C THR A 545 -5.07 -20.07 24.68
N ALA A 546 -5.61 -18.97 25.23
CA ALA A 546 -4.81 -17.89 25.82
C ALA A 546 -3.88 -18.36 26.97
N GLU A 547 -4.25 -19.46 27.62
CA GLU A 547 -3.47 -20.06 28.70
C GLU A 547 -2.07 -20.49 28.27
N ALA A 548 -1.87 -20.85 27.00
CA ALA A 548 -0.55 -21.19 26.46
C ALA A 548 0.43 -20.00 26.44
N VAL A 549 -0.07 -18.78 26.65
CA VAL A 549 0.69 -17.52 26.62
C VAL A 549 0.76 -16.91 28.01
N THR A 550 -0.37 -16.81 28.72
CA THR A 550 -0.41 -16.28 30.09
C THR A 550 0.40 -17.14 31.06
N GLY A 551 0.39 -18.46 30.89
CA GLY A 551 1.13 -19.40 31.74
C GLY A 551 2.64 -19.51 31.46
N GLN A 552 3.19 -18.71 30.52
CA GLN A 552 4.64 -18.66 30.27
C GLN A 552 5.35 -17.93 31.41
N GLU A 553 6.17 -18.64 32.19
CA GLU A 553 6.97 -18.12 33.29
C GLU A 553 8.33 -17.68 32.76
N ILE A 554 8.52 -16.37 32.51
CA ILE A 554 9.75 -15.81 31.92
C ILE A 554 10.35 -14.77 32.87
N PRO A 555 11.62 -14.90 33.30
CA PRO A 555 12.29 -13.88 34.10
C PRO A 555 12.46 -12.56 33.33
N GLU A 556 12.34 -11.43 34.05
CA GLU A 556 12.54 -10.09 33.50
C GLU A 556 14.04 -9.71 33.50
N THR A 557 14.85 -10.42 32.69
CA THR A 557 16.28 -10.13 32.51
C THR A 557 16.66 -9.97 31.03
N PRO A 558 17.77 -9.27 30.70
CA PRO A 558 18.15 -8.96 29.32
C PRO A 558 18.23 -10.18 28.39
N GLU A 559 18.68 -11.32 28.90
CA GLU A 559 18.84 -12.54 28.12
C GLU A 559 17.50 -13.12 27.63
N PHE A 560 16.41 -12.83 28.34
CA PHE A 560 15.06 -13.29 28.02
C PHE A 560 14.20 -12.22 27.32
N ALA A 561 14.73 -11.03 27.03
CA ALA A 561 13.98 -9.92 26.44
C ALA A 561 13.27 -10.30 25.12
N GLY A 562 13.88 -11.14 24.28
CA GLY A 562 13.24 -11.68 23.07
C GLY A 562 12.03 -12.58 23.37
N LEU A 563 12.13 -13.46 24.38
CA LEU A 563 10.99 -14.30 24.82
C LEU A 563 9.87 -13.45 25.42
N LEU A 564 10.21 -12.39 26.17
CA LEU A 564 9.25 -11.44 26.73
C LEU A 564 8.55 -10.64 25.63
N LEU A 565 9.29 -10.16 24.62
CA LEU A 565 8.72 -9.50 23.44
C LEU A 565 7.73 -10.44 22.73
N ASN A 566 8.12 -11.69 22.54
CA ASN A 566 7.27 -12.72 21.93
C ASN A 566 6.00 -12.99 22.75
N LYS A 567 6.12 -13.07 24.07
CA LYS A 567 4.97 -13.23 24.98
C LYS A 567 4.04 -12.02 24.90
N LEU A 568 4.60 -10.81 24.90
CA LEU A 568 3.85 -9.56 24.76
C LEU A 568 3.09 -9.56 23.42
N TRP A 569 3.78 -9.83 22.32
CA TRP A 569 3.22 -9.93 20.97
C TRP A 569 2.06 -10.92 20.86
N LEU A 570 2.23 -12.14 21.38
CA LEU A 570 1.15 -13.14 21.43
C LEU A 570 -0.03 -12.71 22.28
N SER A 571 0.24 -12.07 23.42
CA SER A 571 -0.81 -11.56 24.31
C SER A 571 -1.63 -10.49 23.60
N GLY A 572 -0.96 -9.59 22.88
CA GLY A 572 -1.59 -8.63 21.97
C GLY A 572 -2.45 -9.31 20.91
N LEU A 573 -1.95 -10.33 20.22
CA LEU A 573 -2.74 -11.09 19.24
C LEU A 573 -4.00 -11.75 19.83
N LEU A 574 -3.91 -12.28 21.05
CA LEU A 574 -5.02 -12.92 21.75
C LEU A 574 -6.08 -11.91 22.19
N MET A 575 -5.67 -10.74 22.69
CA MET A 575 -6.56 -9.64 23.03
C MET A 575 -7.21 -9.04 21.78
N ASN A 576 -6.43 -8.90 20.70
CA ASN A 576 -6.90 -8.42 19.40
C ASN A 576 -7.91 -9.36 18.74
N LYS A 577 -7.96 -10.66 19.12
CA LYS A 577 -8.89 -11.67 18.56
C LYS A 577 -10.37 -11.44 18.87
N LEU A 578 -10.70 -10.48 19.74
CA LEU A 578 -12.02 -9.84 19.80
C LEU A 578 -12.13 -8.73 18.73
N TRP A 579 -11.79 -9.13 17.49
CA TRP A 579 -11.45 -8.38 16.28
C TRP A 579 -12.62 -7.61 15.62
N LEU A 580 -13.52 -6.98 16.40
CA LEU A 580 -14.50 -6.03 15.84
C LEU A 580 -14.05 -4.57 15.97
N GLU A 581 -13.21 -4.19 16.94
CA GLU A 581 -12.79 -2.79 17.11
C GLU A 581 -11.68 -2.37 16.14
N LYS A 582 -10.71 -3.24 15.83
CA LYS A 582 -9.64 -2.94 14.85
C LYS A 582 -10.14 -2.76 13.41
N TYR A 583 -11.25 -3.41 13.03
CA TYR A 583 -11.83 -3.29 11.68
C TYR A 583 -12.89 -2.19 11.59
N ILE A 584 -13.42 -1.70 12.72
CA ILE A 584 -14.54 -0.73 12.75
C ILE A 584 -14.08 0.65 13.26
N ASN A 585 -13.07 0.75 14.12
CA ASN A 585 -12.73 1.98 14.84
C ASN A 585 -11.31 2.57 14.60
N ASN A 586 -10.41 1.96 13.82
CA ASN A 586 -9.07 2.53 13.57
C ASN A 586 -8.28 2.92 14.84
N ASP A 587 -8.43 2.19 15.96
CA ASP A 587 -7.67 2.52 17.17
C ASP A 587 -6.21 2.06 17.08
N ASP A 588 -5.30 3.00 17.37
CA ASP A 588 -3.85 2.83 17.40
C ASP A 588 -3.37 1.84 18.48
N ILE A 589 -2.11 1.39 18.38
CA ILE A 589 -1.43 0.71 19.49
C ILE A 589 -1.42 1.64 20.71
N ASN A 590 -2.08 1.26 21.81
CA ASN A 590 -2.17 2.13 22.98
C ASN A 590 -0.81 2.41 23.65
N GLU A 591 -0.72 3.53 24.37
CA GLU A 591 0.51 3.97 25.05
C GLU A 591 1.05 2.91 26.03
N GLU A 592 0.18 2.22 26.77
CA GLU A 592 0.58 1.18 27.73
C GLU A 592 1.36 0.03 27.07
N TYR A 593 1.00 -0.33 25.84
CA TYR A 593 1.71 -1.36 25.10
C TYR A 593 3.09 -0.87 24.63
N CYS A 594 3.17 0.41 24.25
CA CYS A 594 4.42 1.05 23.88
C CYS A 594 5.36 1.28 25.07
N ASP A 595 4.84 1.50 26.28
CA ASP A 595 5.63 1.55 27.52
C ASP A 595 6.33 0.22 27.80
N LYS A 596 5.62 -0.91 27.61
CA LYS A 596 6.19 -2.26 27.76
C LYS A 596 7.29 -2.52 26.74
N ILE A 597 7.09 -2.11 25.48
CA ILE A 597 8.13 -2.20 24.44
C ILE A 597 9.34 -1.33 24.81
N THR A 598 9.13 -0.14 25.34
CA THR A 598 10.20 0.76 25.78
C THR A 598 11.01 0.15 26.94
N ALA A 599 10.34 -0.48 27.91
CA ALA A 599 11.02 -1.22 28.98
C ALA A 599 11.88 -2.37 28.43
N LEU A 600 11.37 -3.12 27.45
CA LEU A 600 12.14 -4.18 26.78
C LEU A 600 13.33 -3.63 25.99
N HIS A 601 13.16 -2.49 25.31
CA HIS A 601 14.25 -1.83 24.58
C HIS A 601 15.35 -1.35 25.51
N ASN A 602 14.99 -0.74 26.64
CA ASN A 602 15.96 -0.32 27.66
C ASN A 602 16.72 -1.52 28.26
N MET A 603 16.06 -2.69 28.33
CA MET A 603 16.66 -3.92 28.83
C MET A 603 17.59 -4.59 27.81
N ALA A 604 17.25 -4.56 26.52
CA ALA A 604 18.00 -5.22 25.44
C ALA A 604 18.04 -4.36 24.15
N PRO A 605 18.82 -3.25 24.14
CA PRO A 605 18.83 -2.30 23.02
C PRO A 605 19.44 -2.87 21.73
N ASP A 606 20.27 -3.91 21.83
CA ASP A 606 20.92 -4.55 20.68
C ASP A 606 19.99 -5.52 19.92
N ASN A 607 18.81 -5.84 20.46
CA ASN A 607 17.84 -6.71 19.78
C ASN A 607 17.06 -5.91 18.74
N PHE A 608 17.43 -6.05 17.47
CA PHE A 608 16.86 -5.28 16.37
C PHE A 608 15.34 -5.49 16.13
N TYR A 609 14.72 -6.56 16.63
CA TYR A 609 13.25 -6.68 16.61
C TYR A 609 12.59 -5.80 17.68
N ILE A 610 13.17 -5.73 18.87
CA ILE A 610 12.72 -4.83 19.94
C ILE A 610 12.94 -3.39 19.50
N THR A 611 14.11 -3.06 18.95
CA THR A 611 14.43 -1.72 18.42
C THR A 611 13.45 -1.30 17.32
N TYR A 612 13.10 -2.19 16.39
CA TYR A 612 12.09 -1.92 15.37
C TYR A 612 10.74 -1.55 15.99
N ASN A 613 10.25 -2.37 16.92
CA ASN A 613 8.96 -2.15 17.60
C ASN A 613 8.96 -0.85 18.41
N TRP A 614 10.07 -0.53 19.04
CA TRP A 614 10.26 0.71 19.78
C TRP A 614 10.18 1.92 18.86
N TYR A 615 10.89 1.91 17.73
CA TYR A 615 10.78 2.99 16.74
C TYR A 615 9.37 3.13 16.17
N TYR A 616 8.66 2.02 15.95
CA TYR A 616 7.27 2.08 15.50
C TYR A 616 6.38 2.79 16.52
N CYS A 617 6.50 2.45 17.81
CA CYS A 617 5.82 3.15 18.90
C CYS A 617 6.14 4.65 18.94
N ARG A 618 7.40 5.03 18.69
CA ARG A 618 7.81 6.43 18.62
C ARG A 618 7.19 7.15 17.42
N ILE A 619 7.09 6.49 16.26
CA ILE A 619 6.38 7.03 15.09
C ILE A 619 4.89 7.21 15.38
N LEU A 620 4.26 6.40 16.22
CA LEU A 620 2.86 6.62 16.59
C LEU A 620 2.72 7.80 17.56
N HIS A 621 3.50 7.82 18.64
CA HIS A 621 3.19 8.68 19.80
C HIS A 621 4.10 9.91 20.01
N GLU A 622 5.32 9.94 19.46
CA GLU A 622 6.24 11.07 19.70
C GLU A 622 6.00 12.25 18.73
N GLU A 623 5.73 13.44 19.25
CA GLU A 623 5.64 14.64 18.39
C GLU A 623 7.01 15.16 17.94
N PHE A 624 7.08 15.67 16.70
CA PHE A 624 8.27 16.34 16.20
C PHE A 624 8.40 17.74 16.79
N LYS A 625 9.61 18.07 17.25
CA LYS A 625 9.92 19.39 17.85
C LYS A 625 10.51 20.38 16.85
N ASP A 626 11.42 19.90 16.01
CA ASP A 626 12.15 20.69 15.03
C ASP A 626 12.71 19.82 13.89
N ASP A 627 13.27 20.48 12.87
CA ASP A 627 13.89 19.82 11.70
C ASP A 627 15.07 18.91 12.08
N LYS A 628 15.79 19.22 13.18
CA LYS A 628 16.91 18.39 13.64
C LYS A 628 16.40 17.06 14.18
N ASN A 629 15.33 17.09 14.98
CA ASN A 629 14.68 15.90 15.50
C ASN A 629 14.18 14.98 14.37
N ILE A 630 13.70 15.53 13.26
CA ILE A 630 13.35 14.75 12.06
C ILE A 630 14.58 14.07 11.44
N VAL A 631 15.67 14.81 11.26
CA VAL A 631 16.90 14.26 10.64
C VAL A 631 17.53 13.17 11.53
N ASP A 632 17.56 13.38 12.84
CA ASP A 632 18.09 12.41 13.80
C ASP A 632 17.25 11.12 13.78
N PHE A 633 15.92 11.24 13.80
CA PHE A 633 15.01 10.08 13.72
C PHE A 633 15.10 9.36 12.36
N GLN A 634 15.28 10.11 11.26
CA GLN A 634 15.53 9.50 9.96
C GLN A 634 16.80 8.64 9.94
N LYS A 635 17.86 9.11 10.60
CA LYS A 635 19.12 8.38 10.70
C LYS A 635 18.95 7.10 11.50
N GLU A 636 18.26 7.19 12.63
CA GLU A 636 17.92 6.05 13.49
C GLU A 636 17.18 4.92 12.73
N ILE A 637 16.16 5.27 11.93
CA ILE A 637 15.49 4.30 11.05
C ILE A 637 16.42 3.76 9.96
N SER A 638 17.31 4.60 9.43
CA SER A 638 18.25 4.19 8.38
C SER A 638 19.28 3.17 8.87
N ASP A 639 19.68 3.25 10.14
CA ASP A 639 20.62 2.31 10.76
C ASP A 639 20.05 0.88 10.81
N LEU A 640 18.72 0.71 10.86
CA LEU A 640 18.07 -0.60 10.81
C LEU A 640 18.34 -1.38 9.51
N TYR A 641 18.63 -0.72 8.40
CA TYR A 641 18.97 -1.39 7.14
C TYR A 641 20.28 -2.20 7.22
N SER A 642 21.12 -1.93 8.22
CA SER A 642 22.37 -2.65 8.45
C SER A 642 22.22 -3.87 9.38
N THR A 643 21.00 -4.14 9.86
CA THR A 643 20.69 -5.24 10.78
C THR A 643 20.30 -6.53 10.04
N GLY A 644 19.94 -7.58 10.79
CA GLY A 644 19.39 -8.81 10.24
C GLY A 644 17.95 -8.70 9.70
N LEU A 645 17.31 -7.53 9.79
CA LEU A 645 15.96 -7.30 9.27
C LEU A 645 15.95 -7.34 7.73
N LYS A 646 14.86 -7.87 7.17
CA LYS A 646 14.64 -7.79 5.72
C LYS A 646 14.47 -6.33 5.32
N LYS A 647 15.09 -5.92 4.22
CA LYS A 647 14.97 -4.56 3.66
C LYS A 647 13.51 -4.09 3.58
N GLN A 648 12.61 -4.92 3.06
CA GLN A 648 11.18 -4.61 2.94
C GLN A 648 10.51 -4.28 4.29
N THR A 649 10.94 -4.91 5.38
CA THR A 649 10.41 -4.65 6.73
C THR A 649 10.80 -3.25 7.21
N VAL A 650 12.05 -2.85 6.95
CA VAL A 650 12.56 -1.51 7.29
C VAL A 650 11.94 -0.45 6.37
N ASP A 651 11.79 -0.76 5.07
CA ASP A 651 11.14 0.12 4.10
C ASP A 651 9.72 0.52 4.54
N LEU A 652 8.92 -0.42 5.07
CA LEU A 652 7.59 -0.14 5.59
C LEU A 652 7.63 0.84 6.77
N LEU A 653 8.50 0.60 7.76
CA LEU A 653 8.65 1.48 8.92
C LEU A 653 9.10 2.89 8.51
N ASN A 654 10.01 2.97 7.53
CA ASN A 654 10.49 4.23 7.00
C ASN A 654 9.40 5.00 6.25
N MET A 655 8.48 4.30 5.57
CA MET A 655 7.30 4.94 4.96
C MET A 655 6.41 5.60 6.02
N GLU A 656 6.14 4.94 7.16
CA GLU A 656 5.36 5.55 8.25
C GLU A 656 6.03 6.80 8.81
N LEU A 657 7.34 6.75 9.00
CA LEU A 657 8.10 7.93 9.41
C LEU A 657 7.92 9.06 8.38
N GLN A 658 8.04 8.77 7.07
CA GLN A 658 7.85 9.79 6.03
C GLN A 658 6.44 10.38 6.06
N TYR A 659 5.41 9.56 6.29
CA TYR A 659 4.04 10.05 6.40
C TYR A 659 3.87 11.01 7.57
N LYS A 660 4.40 10.65 8.75
CA LYS A 660 4.39 11.54 9.92
C LYS A 660 5.14 12.85 9.64
N ILE A 661 6.31 12.77 9.00
CA ILE A 661 7.10 13.96 8.64
C ILE A 661 6.28 14.88 7.73
N ILE A 662 5.63 14.33 6.70
CA ILE A 662 4.81 15.10 5.77
C ILE A 662 3.65 15.77 6.49
N GLN A 663 2.92 15.03 7.33
CA GLN A 663 1.80 15.58 8.11
C GLN A 663 2.25 16.74 8.99
N TYR A 664 3.35 16.57 9.74
CA TYR A 664 3.93 17.63 10.57
C TYR A 664 4.34 18.84 9.72
N LEU A 665 5.10 18.64 8.64
CA LEU A 665 5.60 19.73 7.80
C LEU A 665 4.48 20.46 7.03
N ASP A 666 3.37 19.79 6.71
CA ASP A 666 2.21 20.42 6.04
C ASP A 666 1.44 21.37 6.98
N THR A 667 1.54 21.18 8.29
CA THR A 667 1.00 22.15 9.28
C THR A 667 1.83 23.45 9.35
N LEU A 668 3.06 23.45 8.84
CA LEU A 668 3.94 24.61 8.87
C LEU A 668 3.70 25.50 7.65
N GLY A 669 3.45 26.79 7.87
CA GLY A 669 3.17 27.76 6.79
C GLY A 669 4.34 28.06 5.84
N THR A 670 5.52 27.45 6.04
CA THR A 670 6.74 27.65 5.26
C THR A 670 7.24 26.33 4.65
N PRO A 671 7.54 26.27 3.34
CA PRO A 671 8.06 25.06 2.71
C PRO A 671 9.46 24.68 3.25
N SER A 672 9.58 23.54 3.93
CA SER A 672 10.88 22.98 4.36
C SER A 672 11.53 22.14 3.24
N PRO A 673 12.86 22.20 3.04
CA PRO A 673 13.58 21.27 2.15
C PRO A 673 13.41 19.79 2.53
N LEU A 674 13.15 19.49 3.81
CA LEU A 674 12.90 18.12 4.30
C LEU A 674 11.66 17.50 3.66
N LEU A 675 10.66 18.33 3.33
CA LEU A 675 9.44 17.89 2.67
C LEU A 675 9.75 17.23 1.31
N LEU A 676 10.66 17.83 0.54
CA LEU A 676 11.10 17.27 -0.75
C LEU A 676 11.91 15.98 -0.56
N ALA A 677 12.78 15.94 0.45
CA ALA A 677 13.56 14.74 0.76
C ALA A 677 12.67 13.56 1.16
N SER A 678 11.62 13.80 1.97
CA SER A 678 10.63 12.79 2.33
C SER A 678 9.88 12.27 1.09
N PHE A 679 9.55 13.14 0.14
CA PHE A 679 8.92 12.72 -1.11
C PHE A 679 9.82 11.82 -1.96
N ASP A 680 11.11 12.14 -2.07
CA ASP A 680 12.05 11.32 -2.83
C ASP A 680 12.29 9.97 -2.16
N THR A 681 12.30 9.92 -0.82
CA THR A 681 12.34 8.66 -0.05
C THR A 681 11.11 7.80 -0.31
N ILE A 682 9.89 8.35 -0.21
CA ILE A 682 8.65 7.61 -0.53
C ILE A 682 8.66 7.11 -1.98
N ARG A 683 9.09 7.95 -2.93
CA ARG A 683 9.20 7.59 -4.35
C ARG A 683 10.20 6.45 -4.59
N SER A 684 11.30 6.43 -3.85
CA SER A 684 12.30 5.36 -3.90
C SER A 684 11.73 4.04 -3.38
N ILE A 685 11.10 4.06 -2.21
CA ILE A 685 10.52 2.87 -1.57
C ILE A 685 9.34 2.30 -2.40
N SER A 686 8.47 3.17 -2.91
CA SER A 686 7.32 2.77 -3.73
C SER A 686 7.70 2.16 -5.08
N LYS A 687 8.85 2.52 -5.66
CA LYS A 687 9.37 1.86 -6.87
C LYS A 687 9.86 0.42 -6.62
N LEU A 688 10.15 0.06 -5.37
CA LEU A 688 10.79 -1.21 -4.98
C LEU A 688 9.81 -2.23 -4.38
N THR A 689 8.62 -1.79 -3.98
CA THR A 689 7.58 -2.67 -3.43
C THR A 689 6.61 -3.07 -4.55
N GLU A 690 6.35 -4.38 -4.70
CA GLU A 690 5.21 -4.87 -5.49
C GLU A 690 3.94 -4.36 -4.81
N ALA A 691 3.49 -3.17 -5.22
CA ALA A 691 2.35 -2.54 -4.59
C ALA A 691 1.09 -3.36 -4.89
N ASN A 692 0.33 -3.71 -3.84
CA ASN A 692 -1.07 -4.06 -4.02
C ASN A 692 -1.86 -2.78 -4.36
N TRP A 693 -3.06 -2.92 -4.92
CA TRP A 693 -3.86 -1.78 -5.37
C TRP A 693 -4.23 -0.84 -4.21
N GLN A 694 -4.36 -1.36 -2.98
CA GLN A 694 -4.64 -0.58 -1.78
C GLN A 694 -3.53 0.42 -1.47
N ASN A 695 -2.26 -0.03 -1.54
CA ASN A 695 -1.09 0.81 -1.28
C ASN A 695 -0.97 1.91 -2.33
N SER A 696 -1.21 1.57 -3.58
CA SER A 696 -1.18 2.51 -4.69
C SER A 696 -2.26 3.58 -4.55
N LEU A 697 -3.48 3.20 -4.10
CA LEU A 697 -4.57 4.15 -3.83
C LEU A 697 -4.23 5.12 -2.69
N LYS A 698 -3.71 4.62 -1.58
CA LYS A 698 -3.29 5.44 -0.42
C LYS A 698 -2.17 6.41 -0.80
N LEU A 699 -1.12 5.89 -1.43
CA LEU A 699 -0.02 6.70 -1.94
C LEU A 699 -0.54 7.76 -2.91
N ALA A 700 -1.44 7.41 -3.82
CA ALA A 700 -2.03 8.37 -4.74
C ALA A 700 -2.74 9.52 -4.02
N TYR A 701 -3.53 9.26 -2.97
CA TYR A 701 -4.14 10.34 -2.17
C TYR A 701 -3.11 11.25 -1.48
N ILE A 702 -2.01 10.67 -0.99
CA ILE A 702 -0.91 11.46 -0.44
C ILE A 702 -0.35 12.38 -1.53
N PHE A 703 -0.01 11.83 -2.70
CA PHE A 703 0.50 12.64 -3.80
C PHE A 703 -0.52 13.66 -4.34
N VAL A 704 -1.83 13.39 -4.23
CA VAL A 704 -2.91 14.37 -4.47
C VAL A 704 -2.88 15.53 -3.46
N ASN A 705 -2.73 15.23 -2.17
CA ASN A 705 -2.58 16.25 -1.13
C ASN A 705 -1.34 17.11 -1.39
N LEU A 706 -0.25 16.47 -1.84
CA LEU A 706 1.00 17.11 -2.24
C LEU A 706 0.95 17.83 -3.60
N LYS A 707 -0.17 17.71 -4.33
CA LYS A 707 -0.39 18.29 -5.66
C LYS A 707 0.51 17.71 -6.77
N ASP A 708 1.09 16.52 -6.56
CA ASP A 708 1.77 15.71 -7.57
C ASP A 708 0.77 14.73 -8.21
N TYR A 709 -0.19 15.30 -8.95
CA TYR A 709 -1.25 14.53 -9.59
C TYR A 709 -0.72 13.55 -10.65
N GLU A 710 0.41 13.86 -11.28
CA GLU A 710 1.08 12.99 -12.26
C GLU A 710 1.51 11.68 -11.62
N PHE A 711 2.24 11.75 -10.51
CA PHE A 711 2.67 10.56 -9.81
C PHE A 711 1.47 9.78 -9.22
N ALA A 712 0.49 10.51 -8.66
CA ALA A 712 -0.75 9.89 -8.18
C ALA A 712 -1.48 9.10 -9.28
N ALA A 713 -1.63 9.67 -10.48
CA ALA A 713 -2.22 8.98 -11.61
C ALA A 713 -1.41 7.73 -11.99
N ASN A 714 -0.10 7.87 -12.14
CA ASN A 714 0.80 6.78 -12.54
C ASN A 714 0.78 5.60 -11.56
N LEU A 715 0.55 5.83 -10.26
CA LEU A 715 0.36 4.78 -9.27
C LEU A 715 -0.90 3.95 -9.52
N LEU A 716 -1.99 4.58 -9.98
CA LEU A 716 -3.28 3.91 -10.19
C LEU A 716 -3.42 3.26 -11.57
N GLU A 717 -2.75 3.80 -12.58
CA GLU A 717 -2.86 3.34 -13.98
C GLU A 717 -2.67 1.83 -14.20
N PRO A 718 -1.74 1.12 -13.54
CA PRO A 718 -1.63 -0.33 -13.66
C PRO A 718 -2.91 -1.09 -13.28
N TYR A 719 -3.69 -0.56 -12.34
CA TYR A 719 -4.92 -1.18 -11.84
C TYR A 719 -6.16 -0.73 -12.63
N ILE A 720 -6.06 0.31 -13.45
CA ILE A 720 -7.14 0.66 -14.39
C ILE A 720 -7.31 -0.43 -15.45
N ILE A 721 -6.27 -1.18 -15.77
CA ILE A 721 -6.29 -2.23 -16.80
C ILE A 721 -6.79 -3.57 -16.24
N SER A 722 -6.65 -3.84 -14.94
CA SER A 722 -7.00 -5.14 -14.33
C SER A 722 -8.51 -5.44 -14.37
N ASP A 723 -8.89 -6.72 -14.42
CA ASP A 723 -10.28 -7.13 -14.68
C ASP A 723 -11.27 -6.82 -13.53
N ASN A 724 -10.79 -6.62 -12.30
CA ASN A 724 -11.68 -6.41 -11.14
C ASN A 724 -11.17 -5.30 -10.19
N PRO A 725 -11.16 -4.03 -10.61
CA PRO A 725 -10.69 -2.94 -9.77
C PRO A 725 -11.78 -2.49 -8.80
N TYR A 726 -11.37 -2.11 -7.57
CA TYR A 726 -12.26 -1.49 -6.59
C TYR A 726 -12.80 -0.15 -7.12
N ASP A 727 -14.06 0.13 -6.83
CA ASP A 727 -14.78 1.36 -7.20
C ASP A 727 -14.03 2.62 -6.79
N GLU A 728 -13.58 2.70 -5.53
CA GLU A 728 -12.89 3.87 -5.01
C GLU A 728 -11.58 4.16 -5.76
N LEU A 729 -10.87 3.14 -6.21
CA LEU A 729 -9.66 3.32 -7.02
C LEU A 729 -10.00 3.96 -8.37
N ILE A 730 -11.03 3.47 -9.04
CA ILE A 730 -11.46 3.98 -10.35
C ILE A 730 -11.92 5.43 -10.24
N PHE A 731 -12.78 5.73 -9.27
CA PHE A 731 -13.26 7.10 -9.05
C PHE A 731 -12.12 8.04 -8.66
N SER A 732 -11.19 7.60 -7.82
CA SER A 732 -10.00 8.40 -7.46
C SER A 732 -9.14 8.74 -8.67
N TYR A 733 -8.91 7.77 -9.56
CA TYR A 733 -8.17 8.03 -10.80
C TYR A 733 -8.87 9.08 -11.68
N ILE A 734 -10.20 9.02 -11.80
CA ILE A 734 -11.00 10.00 -12.56
C ILE A 734 -10.86 11.40 -11.95
N VAL A 735 -10.95 11.50 -10.61
CA VAL A 735 -10.76 12.76 -9.87
C VAL A 735 -9.36 13.32 -10.08
N ILE A 736 -8.32 12.48 -9.96
CA ILE A 736 -6.93 12.86 -10.22
C ILE A 736 -6.77 13.40 -11.66
N CYS A 737 -7.39 12.73 -12.65
CA CYS A 737 -7.36 13.18 -14.03
C CYS A 737 -8.02 14.55 -14.23
N SER A 738 -8.89 15.00 -13.32
CA SER A 738 -9.46 16.36 -13.38
C SER A 738 -8.41 17.47 -13.25
N HIS A 739 -7.25 17.15 -12.66
CA HIS A 739 -6.10 18.04 -12.57
C HIS A 739 -5.08 17.85 -13.70
N LEU A 740 -5.30 16.87 -14.58
CA LEU A 740 -4.44 16.53 -15.71
C LEU A 740 -5.26 16.51 -17.00
N PRO A 741 -5.70 17.68 -17.54
CA PRO A 741 -6.68 17.73 -18.62
C PRO A 741 -6.28 16.96 -19.89
N TYR A 742 -4.97 16.84 -20.15
CA TYR A 742 -4.47 16.06 -21.29
C TYR A 742 -4.81 14.55 -21.18
N LYS A 743 -5.09 14.03 -19.97
CA LYS A 743 -5.51 12.63 -19.76
C LYS A 743 -6.97 12.38 -20.14
N PHE A 744 -7.84 13.39 -20.27
CA PHE A 744 -9.27 13.16 -20.59
C PHE A 744 -9.49 12.42 -21.91
N GLY A 745 -8.62 12.60 -22.89
CA GLY A 745 -8.71 11.86 -24.14
C GLY A 745 -8.07 10.47 -24.10
N SER A 746 -7.38 10.10 -23.02
CA SER A 746 -6.53 8.92 -23.02
C SER A 746 -7.36 7.61 -23.03
N PRO A 747 -6.86 6.53 -23.65
CA PRO A 747 -7.49 5.22 -23.58
C PRO A 747 -7.74 4.75 -22.15
N ARG A 748 -6.80 4.99 -21.23
CA ARG A 748 -6.95 4.66 -19.80
C ARG A 748 -8.07 5.43 -19.13
N PHE A 749 -8.20 6.72 -19.41
CA PHE A 749 -9.31 7.52 -18.89
C PHE A 749 -10.65 7.02 -19.42
N PHE A 750 -10.75 6.71 -20.71
CA PHE A 750 -11.96 6.12 -21.28
C PHE A 750 -12.29 4.75 -20.65
N LEU A 751 -11.30 3.90 -20.41
CA LEU A 751 -11.48 2.63 -19.72
C LEU A 751 -11.99 2.83 -18.28
N ALA A 752 -11.39 3.77 -17.54
CA ALA A 752 -11.82 4.13 -16.20
C ALA A 752 -13.28 4.63 -16.19
N MET A 753 -13.67 5.47 -17.14
CA MET A 753 -15.05 5.95 -17.27
C MET A 753 -16.05 4.82 -17.56
N ASN A 754 -15.68 3.84 -18.41
CA ASN A 754 -16.53 2.67 -18.65
C ASN A 754 -16.68 1.81 -17.39
N LYS A 755 -15.59 1.57 -16.67
CA LYS A 755 -15.62 0.80 -15.41
C LYS A 755 -16.41 1.52 -14.33
N ALA A 756 -16.25 2.83 -14.18
CA ALA A 756 -17.01 3.64 -13.23
C ALA A 756 -18.52 3.52 -13.47
N LYS A 757 -18.95 3.56 -14.74
CA LYS A 757 -20.34 3.33 -15.14
C LYS A 757 -20.86 1.96 -14.69
N ASP A 758 -20.05 0.91 -14.82
CA ASP A 758 -20.44 -0.47 -14.51
C ASP A 758 -20.41 -0.76 -13.00
N LEU A 759 -19.50 -0.11 -12.26
CA LEU A 759 -19.36 -0.24 -10.81
C LEU A 759 -20.41 0.56 -10.03
N ASP A 760 -20.60 1.83 -10.36
CA ASP A 760 -21.59 2.70 -9.72
C ASP A 760 -22.14 3.73 -10.73
N LYS A 761 -23.26 3.37 -11.36
CA LYS A 761 -23.95 4.22 -12.33
C LYS A 761 -24.41 5.55 -11.73
N GLU A 762 -24.82 5.58 -10.45
CA GLU A 762 -25.32 6.81 -9.84
C GLU A 762 -24.19 7.79 -9.56
N ARG A 763 -23.09 7.33 -8.94
CA ARG A 763 -21.88 8.13 -8.72
C ARG A 763 -21.29 8.58 -10.05
N TYR A 764 -21.26 7.70 -11.06
CA TYR A 764 -20.82 8.04 -12.42
C TYR A 764 -21.65 9.20 -13.02
N CYS A 765 -22.98 9.13 -12.98
CA CYS A 765 -23.80 10.21 -13.56
C CYS A 765 -23.64 11.55 -12.81
N LYS A 766 -23.38 11.50 -11.50
CA LYS A 766 -23.10 12.69 -10.67
C LYS A 766 -21.73 13.30 -10.92
N LEU A 767 -20.80 12.63 -11.64
CA LEU A 767 -19.47 13.18 -11.93
C LEU A 767 -19.51 14.50 -12.69
N PHE A 768 -20.54 14.76 -13.48
CA PHE A 768 -20.68 15.98 -14.29
C PHE A 768 -21.72 16.96 -13.71
N ASN A 769 -22.07 16.80 -12.43
CA ASN A 769 -22.83 17.81 -11.71
C ASN A 769 -21.98 19.07 -11.50
N LYS A 770 -22.64 20.16 -11.10
CA LYS A 770 -21.99 21.41 -10.72
C LYS A 770 -20.89 21.14 -9.67
N ASP A 771 -19.74 21.79 -9.85
CA ASP A 771 -18.55 21.70 -8.99
C ASP A 771 -17.83 20.33 -8.95
N LYS A 772 -18.14 19.41 -9.89
CA LYS A 772 -17.41 18.15 -10.09
C LYS A 772 -16.54 18.17 -11.35
N LEU A 773 -16.43 17.04 -12.06
CA LEU A 773 -15.58 16.88 -13.24
C LEU A 773 -16.02 17.86 -14.34
N THR A 774 -15.05 18.50 -14.98
CA THR A 774 -15.32 19.47 -16.03
C THR A 774 -16.08 18.86 -17.21
N ILE A 775 -17.08 19.56 -17.73
CA ILE A 775 -17.81 19.21 -18.96
C ILE A 775 -16.88 19.12 -20.17
N GLN A 776 -15.69 19.74 -20.10
CA GLN A 776 -14.69 19.69 -21.16
C GLN A 776 -14.05 18.31 -21.29
N ALA A 777 -14.22 17.40 -20.32
CA ALA A 777 -13.86 15.99 -20.52
C ALA A 777 -14.69 15.33 -21.64
N PHE A 778 -15.83 15.91 -22.05
CA PHE A 778 -16.60 15.49 -23.23
C PHE A 778 -15.95 15.85 -24.58
N GLU A 779 -14.79 16.51 -24.58
CA GLU A 779 -13.93 16.57 -25.77
C GLU A 779 -13.54 15.18 -26.24
N ASN A 780 -13.38 14.25 -25.30
CA ASN A 780 -13.39 12.83 -25.62
C ASN A 780 -14.82 12.42 -25.98
N THR A 781 -15.10 12.35 -27.29
CA THR A 781 -16.43 12.02 -27.82
C THR A 781 -16.92 10.65 -27.36
N LYS A 782 -16.02 9.68 -27.16
CA LYS A 782 -16.36 8.35 -26.64
C LYS A 782 -16.89 8.43 -25.20
N VAL A 783 -16.27 9.25 -24.34
CA VAL A 783 -16.76 9.48 -22.97
C VAL A 783 -18.12 10.18 -23.00
N LYS A 784 -18.29 11.18 -23.87
CA LYS A 784 -19.55 11.90 -24.06
C LYS A 784 -20.69 10.97 -24.48
N GLU A 785 -20.46 10.12 -25.48
CA GLU A 785 -21.44 9.15 -25.97
C GLU A 785 -21.91 8.20 -24.87
N VAL A 786 -20.96 7.64 -24.10
CA VAL A 786 -21.27 6.74 -22.98
C VAL A 786 -22.08 7.47 -21.90
N TYR A 787 -21.65 8.67 -21.49
CA TYR A 787 -22.37 9.46 -20.49
C TYR A 787 -23.79 9.78 -20.95
N CYS A 788 -23.94 10.27 -22.19
CA CYS A 788 -25.22 10.65 -22.74
C CYS A 788 -26.17 9.44 -22.87
N LYS A 789 -25.68 8.26 -23.24
CA LYS A 789 -26.52 7.05 -23.31
C LYS A 789 -27.03 6.59 -21.95
N ILE A 790 -26.26 6.83 -20.89
CA ILE A 790 -26.49 6.21 -19.57
C ILE A 790 -27.22 7.15 -18.60
N CYS A 791 -26.91 8.44 -18.68
CA CYS A 791 -27.33 9.45 -17.73
C CYS A 791 -28.42 10.39 -18.26
N SER A 792 -28.68 10.42 -19.58
CA SER A 792 -29.68 11.33 -20.17
C SER A 792 -31.15 10.92 -19.95
N ASP A 793 -31.40 9.77 -19.30
CA ASP A 793 -32.74 9.34 -18.89
C ASP A 793 -33.21 9.91 -17.55
N LYS A 794 -32.43 10.81 -16.93
CA LYS A 794 -32.88 11.61 -15.77
C LYS A 794 -32.94 13.09 -16.15
N LYS A 795 -33.97 13.45 -16.92
CA LYS A 795 -34.44 14.83 -17.00
C LYS A 795 -35.43 15.11 -15.88
#